data_AF-A0A437DFJ7-F1
#
_entry.id   AF-A0A437DFJ7-F1
#
_cell.length_a   1.000
_cell.length_b   1.000
_cell.length_c   1.000
_cell.angle_alpha   90.00
_cell.angle_beta   90.00
_cell.angle_gamma   90.00
#
_symmetry.space_group_name_H-M   'P 1'
#
loop_
_entity.id
_entity.type
_entity.pdbx_description
1 polymer ?
#
loop_
_entity_poly.entity_id
_entity_poly.type
_entity_poly.pdbx_seq_one_letter_code
_entity_poly.pdbx_strand_id
1 'polypeptide(L)'
;MAPKRQRRSKSATRRKEKGQPQGIHPLALTSATQELFECRADEDVTRESPYKLLRKYAVIQDVKTRAGVSDFSPVEQIVLDYAEEEILLVFDKDSTYGQSFYLDLTADAKHRLAKLQDPQLFEDEMRETPEPKKSTSLITEKEIEQESVKEREKLRMKFSRVQVEIGTTVALSDYNVADSKHNYVEFPSYQDHRSFIRVMQRDCGIQAVSRLRSDATQTAWKLKKNDFTQYSPQELSQEEKEAILQSESLKNFSMSVTPRMLLALQQQEIADVFVDDFEALGTAAEAGDLPGQTSDLLVLHQGFTDKMHTKDRKISSVNWHPTIPGVIAVALTTKKGEELMESAVFGSQPSFIVFYSFSFPTNSQLLLRSPGDILCFEFCPSNPNIIAGGCINGQVVLWDISAYVTCLQGSQPSGTHSSDNKETFNFDEKKVGTPTVDFCAMSDVKATHKARITDIHWLLPSIQVSAAGVPVENTTSVSVQIVTCGLDGTIMFWDLRVPTIPEQPLAGTKQDPQTAGTSWSVPQAFTHLRSTWRPLFKIDFRGEHVPVKFSTDLCTCQRNTAVKEFSEALPDYSQLRIHPANEMKVLEDINTKFYAGTEDGELIYSDWKLGKDESGQQHSPKPLFCVGAHLMMVNTVQRSPFFQDITLTTGPLHFAIWKEGVTEGPLVKSQWSGDECTVGCWSLSRPAVFFIGKANGCLEVWNLLESSIKPVHVQTHVTSSRITCLKPWAVSLKKHFLAVTNDLGVLRIFEILRTLYHPVKNEISRMEKYFDMEKNYLKFWQEKEKLWSKEKKVAEKPEQKKVEPSRSAKSVSTAEEQELKRYNDFKMLEESILKEMGL
;
A
#
# COMPACT_ATOMS: atom_id res chain seq x y z
N MET A 1 26.53 62.57 14.45
CA MET A 1 27.92 62.71 13.96
C MET A 1 28.54 61.32 13.85
N ALA A 2 28.83 60.87 12.61
CA ALA A 2 29.71 59.76 12.18
C ALA A 2 29.48 58.32 12.71
N PRO A 3 29.90 57.26 11.98
CA PRO A 3 29.47 56.90 10.62
C PRO A 3 29.05 55.40 10.48
N LYS A 4 28.28 55.10 9.43
CA LYS A 4 27.90 53.73 8.99
C LYS A 4 29.14 52.96 8.50
N ARG A 5 29.35 51.75 9.04
CA ARG A 5 30.37 50.79 8.57
C ARG A 5 29.75 49.79 7.59
N GLN A 6 30.14 49.89 6.32
CA GLN A 6 29.85 48.92 5.25
C GLN A 6 30.44 47.53 5.60
N ARG A 7 29.62 46.48 5.49
CA ARG A 7 30.09 45.09 5.45
C ARG A 7 30.71 44.82 4.08
N ARG A 8 32.01 44.55 4.06
CA ARG A 8 32.77 44.07 2.90
C ARG A 8 32.20 42.73 2.42
N SER A 9 31.88 42.65 1.13
CA SER A 9 31.66 41.40 0.40
C SER A 9 32.95 40.58 0.42
N LYS A 10 32.83 39.30 0.78
CA LYS A 10 33.93 38.33 0.66
C LYS A 10 34.14 38.04 -0.83
N SER A 11 35.39 38.20 -1.24
CA SER A 11 35.96 37.92 -2.55
C SER A 11 35.57 36.53 -3.08
N ALA A 12 35.06 36.51 -4.31
CA ALA A 12 34.95 35.31 -5.13
C ALA A 12 36.33 34.66 -5.29
N THR A 13 36.47 33.43 -4.80
CA THR A 13 37.64 32.60 -5.01
C THR A 13 37.67 32.22 -6.49
N ARG A 14 38.65 32.70 -7.25
CA ARG A 14 38.96 32.22 -8.60
C ARG A 14 39.25 30.71 -8.51
N ARG A 15 38.27 29.87 -8.84
CA ARG A 15 38.47 28.43 -9.01
C ARG A 15 39.39 28.25 -10.23
N LYS A 16 40.48 27.50 -10.05
CA LYS A 16 41.32 27.02 -11.15
C LYS A 16 40.46 26.14 -12.05
N GLU A 17 40.32 26.50 -13.32
CA GLU A 17 39.81 25.60 -14.35
C GLU A 17 40.66 24.33 -14.34
N LYS A 18 40.08 23.21 -13.91
CA LYS A 18 40.67 21.89 -14.17
C LYS A 18 40.49 21.64 -15.65
N GLY A 19 41.57 21.32 -16.36
CA GLY A 19 41.49 20.93 -17.77
C GLY A 19 40.45 19.82 -17.95
N GLN A 20 39.57 20.00 -18.92
CA GLN A 20 38.47 19.09 -19.21
C GLN A 20 39.02 17.69 -19.59
N PRO A 21 38.61 16.61 -18.90
CA PRO A 21 39.01 15.26 -19.26
C PRO A 21 38.53 14.90 -20.68
N GLN A 22 39.31 14.10 -21.42
CA GLN A 22 38.88 13.57 -22.72
C GLN A 22 37.61 12.72 -22.54
N GLY A 23 36.55 13.03 -23.30
CA GLY A 23 35.27 12.29 -23.30
C GLY A 23 34.11 12.93 -22.53
N ILE A 24 34.35 14.04 -21.80
CA ILE A 24 33.29 14.79 -21.08
C ILE A 24 32.88 16.01 -21.90
N HIS A 25 31.59 16.18 -22.16
CA HIS A 25 31.03 17.28 -22.95
C HIS A 25 29.95 18.05 -22.16
N PRO A 26 30.23 19.27 -21.66
CA PRO A 26 29.27 20.05 -20.91
C PRO A 26 28.11 20.54 -21.80
N LEU A 27 26.89 20.46 -21.26
CA LEU A 27 25.64 20.86 -21.92
C LEU A 27 24.73 21.64 -20.97
N ALA A 28 24.03 22.62 -21.54
CA ALA A 28 22.99 23.37 -20.86
C ALA A 28 21.65 22.95 -21.48
N LEU A 29 20.84 22.21 -20.71
CA LEU A 29 19.53 21.76 -21.15
C LEU A 29 18.46 22.76 -20.72
N THR A 30 17.63 23.21 -21.67
CA THR A 30 16.44 24.02 -21.38
C THR A 30 15.38 23.22 -20.65
N SER A 31 14.45 23.89 -19.97
CA SER A 31 13.35 23.21 -19.24
C SER A 31 12.53 22.29 -20.14
N ALA A 32 12.27 22.70 -21.38
CA ALA A 32 11.56 21.88 -22.37
C ALA A 32 12.33 20.61 -22.75
N THR A 33 13.65 20.68 -22.87
CA THR A 33 14.49 19.49 -23.15
C THR A 33 14.63 18.60 -21.90
N GLN A 34 14.70 19.18 -20.70
CA GLN A 34 14.70 18.42 -19.45
C GLN A 34 13.39 17.65 -19.24
N GLU A 35 12.25 18.25 -19.61
CA GLU A 35 10.94 17.59 -19.62
C GLU A 35 10.87 16.46 -20.64
N LEU A 36 11.35 16.70 -21.86
CA LEU A 36 11.29 15.72 -22.94
C LEU A 36 12.10 14.45 -22.66
N PHE A 37 13.22 14.58 -21.94
CA PHE A 37 14.12 13.47 -21.61
C PHE A 37 14.01 13.00 -20.14
N GLU A 38 13.00 13.48 -19.39
CA GLU A 38 12.76 13.14 -17.97
C GLU A 38 14.03 13.26 -17.13
N CYS A 39 14.70 14.41 -17.23
CA CYS A 39 15.95 14.71 -16.54
C CYS A 39 15.92 16.08 -15.83
N ARG A 40 14.77 16.46 -15.26
CA ARG A 40 14.62 17.71 -14.50
C ARG A 40 15.57 17.76 -13.31
N ALA A 41 16.32 18.86 -13.22
CA ALA A 41 17.24 19.11 -12.12
C ALA A 41 16.52 19.14 -10.75
N ASP A 42 17.09 18.46 -9.75
CA ASP A 42 16.56 18.33 -8.38
C ASP A 42 15.18 17.60 -8.25
N GLU A 43 14.55 17.17 -9.35
CA GLU A 43 13.36 16.28 -9.37
C GLU A 43 13.72 14.87 -9.86
N ASP A 44 14.07 14.73 -11.15
CA ASP A 44 14.39 13.43 -11.78
C ASP A 44 15.86 13.03 -11.58
N VAL A 45 16.74 14.03 -11.47
CA VAL A 45 18.17 13.85 -11.26
C VAL A 45 18.57 14.63 -10.01
N THR A 46 18.94 13.91 -8.94
CA THR A 46 19.15 14.48 -7.58
C THR A 46 20.61 14.32 -7.14
N ARG A 47 20.96 14.83 -5.94
CA ARG A 47 22.30 14.67 -5.36
C ARG A 47 22.67 13.20 -5.10
N GLU A 48 21.68 12.36 -4.80
CA GLU A 48 21.86 10.93 -4.51
C GLU A 48 21.87 10.10 -5.80
N SER A 49 21.18 10.57 -6.84
CA SER A 49 21.13 9.98 -8.19
C SER A 49 21.47 11.00 -9.28
N PRO A 50 22.76 11.39 -9.44
CA PRO A 50 23.14 12.53 -10.28
C PRO A 50 23.20 12.23 -11.78
N TYR A 51 22.72 11.08 -12.26
CA TYR A 51 22.86 10.67 -13.65
C TYR A 51 21.60 10.04 -14.25
N LYS A 52 21.47 10.10 -15.57
CA LYS A 52 20.39 9.50 -16.37
C LYS A 52 20.97 8.90 -17.65
N LEU A 53 20.50 7.72 -18.06
CA LEU A 53 20.85 7.10 -19.35
C LEU A 53 19.84 7.53 -20.42
N LEU A 54 20.34 8.09 -21.52
CA LEU A 54 19.55 8.52 -22.67
C LEU A 54 19.79 7.58 -23.85
N ARG A 55 18.73 7.24 -24.60
CA ARG A 55 18.88 6.47 -25.84
C ARG A 55 19.42 7.36 -26.96
N LYS A 56 20.49 6.93 -27.61
CA LYS A 56 21.13 7.61 -28.75
C LYS A 56 20.12 7.95 -29.86
N TYR A 57 19.20 7.02 -30.18
CA TYR A 57 18.15 7.25 -31.17
C TYR A 57 17.23 8.42 -30.79
N ALA A 58 16.86 8.57 -29.52
CA ALA A 58 15.97 9.63 -29.06
C ALA A 58 16.65 11.01 -29.14
N VAL A 59 17.94 11.08 -28.79
CA VAL A 59 18.75 12.31 -28.94
C VAL A 59 18.89 12.69 -30.42
N ILE A 60 19.18 11.73 -31.31
CA ILE A 60 19.28 11.98 -32.75
C ILE A 60 17.93 12.39 -33.35
N GLN A 61 16.84 11.76 -32.91
CA GLN A 61 15.50 12.11 -33.37
C GLN A 61 15.13 13.53 -32.95
N ASP A 62 15.50 13.93 -31.72
CA ASP A 62 15.29 15.29 -31.22
C ASP A 62 16.09 16.34 -31.99
N VAL A 63 17.36 16.07 -32.30
CA VAL A 63 18.18 16.94 -33.14
C VAL A 63 17.60 17.03 -34.56
N LYS A 64 17.02 15.94 -35.09
CA LYS A 64 16.36 15.95 -36.41
C LYS A 64 15.04 16.73 -36.43
N THR A 65 14.26 16.69 -35.35
CA THR A 65 12.95 17.37 -35.28
C THR A 65 13.10 18.85 -34.94
N ARG A 66 14.01 19.21 -34.04
CA ARG A 66 14.23 20.58 -33.57
C ARG A 66 15.43 21.28 -34.23
N ALA A 67 16.25 20.58 -35.01
CA ALA A 67 17.42 21.09 -35.73
C ALA A 67 18.32 21.95 -34.82
N GLY A 68 18.66 23.18 -35.24
CA GLY A 68 19.50 24.10 -34.46
C GLY A 68 18.87 24.64 -33.16
N VAL A 69 17.62 24.27 -32.86
CA VAL A 69 16.92 24.61 -31.60
C VAL A 69 17.06 23.49 -30.57
N SER A 70 17.58 22.32 -30.94
CA SER A 70 17.89 21.26 -29.97
C SER A 70 19.14 21.63 -29.17
N ASP A 71 19.05 21.50 -27.84
CA ASP A 71 20.19 21.71 -26.93
C ASP A 71 21.33 20.70 -27.17
N PHE A 72 21.06 19.58 -27.89
CA PHE A 72 22.05 18.57 -28.27
C PHE A 72 22.74 18.84 -29.61
N SER A 73 22.34 19.89 -30.35
CA SER A 73 22.96 20.27 -31.62
C SER A 73 24.49 20.45 -31.57
N PRO A 74 25.09 21.05 -30.50
CA PRO A 74 26.55 21.20 -30.40
C PRO A 74 27.33 19.88 -30.30
N VAL A 75 26.67 18.80 -29.87
CA VAL A 75 27.29 17.48 -29.66
C VAL A 75 26.80 16.44 -30.68
N GLU A 76 26.04 16.85 -31.71
CA GLU A 76 25.42 15.94 -32.69
C GLU A 76 26.43 15.00 -33.35
N GLN A 77 27.54 15.54 -33.88
CA GLN A 77 28.58 14.73 -34.54
C GLN A 77 29.23 13.74 -33.55
N ILE A 78 29.44 14.17 -32.31
CA ILE A 78 30.07 13.35 -31.27
C ILE A 78 29.14 12.21 -30.83
N VAL A 79 27.83 12.50 -30.73
CA VAL A 79 26.79 11.51 -30.45
C VAL A 79 26.64 10.52 -31.61
N LEU A 80 26.75 10.96 -32.87
CA LEU A 80 26.72 10.10 -34.05
C LEU A 80 27.93 9.14 -34.10
N ASP A 81 29.12 9.64 -33.77
CA ASP A 81 30.37 8.87 -33.75
C ASP A 81 30.49 7.91 -32.55
N TYR A 82 29.68 8.10 -31.50
CA TYR A 82 29.67 7.24 -30.33
C TYR A 82 29.14 5.83 -30.64
N ALA A 83 29.90 4.78 -30.32
CA ALA A 83 29.60 3.42 -30.78
C ALA A 83 28.38 2.76 -30.08
N GLU A 84 28.01 3.18 -28.87
CA GLU A 84 26.96 2.53 -28.09
C GLU A 84 25.57 3.18 -28.23
N GLU A 85 24.52 2.42 -27.90
CA GLU A 85 23.12 2.87 -28.03
C GLU A 85 22.62 3.74 -26.87
N GLU A 86 23.29 3.73 -25.72
CA GLU A 86 22.89 4.54 -24.56
C GLU A 86 24.02 5.46 -24.12
N ILE A 87 23.66 6.70 -23.85
CA ILE A 87 24.52 7.83 -23.55
C ILE A 87 24.29 8.25 -22.10
N LEU A 88 25.37 8.48 -21.35
CA LEU A 88 25.27 8.92 -19.96
C LEU A 88 25.19 10.45 -19.86
N LEU A 89 24.08 10.94 -19.33
CA LEU A 89 23.90 12.34 -18.93
C LEU A 89 24.10 12.47 -17.42
N VAL A 90 24.94 13.40 -16.98
CA VAL A 90 25.22 13.66 -15.56
C VAL A 90 24.86 15.10 -15.21
N PHE A 91 24.18 15.28 -14.08
CA PHE A 91 23.85 16.57 -13.48
C PHE A 91 25.00 17.07 -12.60
N ASP A 92 25.55 18.22 -12.95
CA ASP A 92 26.69 18.87 -12.26
C ASP A 92 26.22 20.06 -11.44
N LYS A 93 25.74 19.78 -10.22
CA LYS A 93 25.27 20.83 -9.28
C LYS A 93 26.37 21.83 -8.89
N ASP A 94 27.62 21.38 -8.86
CA ASP A 94 28.76 22.22 -8.48
C ASP A 94 29.34 23.01 -9.66
N SER A 95 28.79 22.80 -10.86
CA SER A 95 29.20 23.39 -12.14
C SER A 95 30.72 23.31 -12.32
N THR A 96 31.28 22.14 -12.01
CA THR A 96 32.71 21.84 -12.13
C THR A 96 33.26 22.04 -13.54
N TYR A 97 32.42 21.84 -14.56
CA TYR A 97 32.73 22.10 -15.97
C TYR A 97 31.97 23.28 -16.58
N GLY A 98 31.44 24.18 -15.73
CA GLY A 98 30.84 25.45 -16.14
C GLY A 98 29.39 25.40 -16.65
N GLN A 99 28.80 24.21 -16.81
CA GLN A 99 27.39 24.02 -17.19
C GLN A 99 26.70 23.03 -16.25
N SER A 100 25.36 23.05 -16.21
CA SER A 100 24.56 22.27 -15.25
C SER A 100 24.49 20.78 -15.57
N PHE A 101 24.77 20.38 -16.82
CA PHE A 101 24.84 18.99 -17.24
C PHE A 101 26.12 18.72 -18.03
N TYR A 102 26.52 17.46 -18.12
CA TYR A 102 27.52 17.02 -19.09
C TYR A 102 27.21 15.60 -19.56
N LEU A 103 27.64 15.29 -20.79
CA LEU A 103 27.66 13.92 -21.31
C LEU A 103 29.02 13.30 -21.05
N ASP A 104 29.03 12.09 -20.51
CA ASP A 104 30.25 11.26 -20.42
C ASP A 104 30.14 10.15 -21.47
N LEU A 105 30.94 10.26 -22.53
CA LEU A 105 30.98 9.34 -23.67
C LEU A 105 32.16 8.36 -23.57
N THR A 106 32.68 8.13 -22.36
CA THR A 106 33.80 7.21 -22.12
C THR A 106 33.28 5.80 -21.83
N ALA A 107 33.86 4.76 -22.46
CA ALA A 107 33.50 3.36 -22.21
C ALA A 107 33.62 2.95 -20.72
N ASP A 108 34.55 3.57 -19.98
CA ASP A 108 34.74 3.37 -18.54
C ASP A 108 33.62 3.97 -17.66
N ALA A 109 32.80 4.89 -18.17
CA ALA A 109 31.75 5.54 -17.39
C ALA A 109 30.58 4.60 -17.08
N LYS A 110 30.19 3.78 -18.05
CA LYS A 110 29.14 2.76 -17.89
C LYS A 110 29.59 1.60 -17.00
N HIS A 111 30.86 1.18 -17.10
CA HIS A 111 31.42 0.17 -16.20
C HIS A 111 31.44 0.61 -14.73
N ARG A 112 31.64 1.91 -14.45
CA ARG A 112 31.54 2.47 -13.10
C ARG A 112 30.10 2.45 -12.55
N LEU A 113 29.10 2.59 -13.42
CA LEU A 113 27.68 2.50 -13.07
C LEU A 113 27.21 1.07 -12.80
N ALA A 114 27.67 0.11 -13.60
CA ALA A 114 27.40 -1.31 -13.39
C ALA A 114 27.94 -1.80 -12.03
N LYS A 115 29.10 -1.28 -11.59
CA LYS A 115 29.68 -1.56 -10.26
C LYS A 115 28.87 -1.00 -9.08
N LEU A 116 28.05 0.04 -9.29
CA LEU A 116 27.25 0.69 -8.24
C LEU A 116 25.87 0.04 -8.03
N GLN A 117 25.42 -0.80 -8.97
CA GLN A 117 24.12 -1.46 -8.91
C GLN A 117 24.16 -2.84 -8.24
N ASP A 118 25.34 -3.32 -7.81
CA ASP A 118 25.52 -4.64 -7.21
C ASP A 118 25.85 -4.51 -5.71
N PRO A 119 24.89 -4.71 -4.78
CA PRO A 119 25.07 -4.45 -3.35
C PRO A 119 26.13 -5.35 -2.70
N GLN A 120 26.35 -6.54 -3.26
CA GLN A 120 27.30 -7.52 -2.71
C GLN A 120 28.77 -7.11 -2.93
N LEU A 121 29.09 -6.36 -3.99
CA LEU A 121 30.45 -5.87 -4.24
C LEU A 121 30.81 -4.63 -3.41
N PHE A 122 29.82 -3.88 -2.94
CA PHE A 122 30.02 -2.67 -2.15
C PHE A 122 30.42 -2.97 -0.69
N GLU A 123 29.99 -4.12 -0.14
CA GLU A 123 30.41 -4.58 1.19
C GLU A 123 31.80 -5.24 1.19
N ASP A 124 32.22 -5.86 0.08
CA ASP A 124 33.56 -6.48 -0.03
C ASP A 124 34.68 -5.44 -0.23
N GLU A 125 34.46 -4.35 -0.98
CA GLU A 125 35.47 -3.28 -1.14
C GLU A 125 35.68 -2.45 0.16
N MET A 126 34.74 -2.44 1.11
CA MET A 126 34.96 -1.78 2.42
C MET A 126 35.92 -2.56 3.35
N ARG A 127 36.30 -3.79 2.98
CA ARG A 127 37.21 -4.64 3.77
C ARG A 127 38.60 -4.81 3.16
N GLU A 128 38.85 -4.32 1.95
CA GLU A 128 40.19 -4.36 1.37
C GLU A 128 40.96 -3.06 1.59
N THR A 129 42.18 -3.20 2.09
CA THR A 129 43.12 -2.07 2.18
C THR A 129 43.52 -1.70 0.75
N PRO A 130 43.46 -0.43 0.32
CA PRO A 130 43.75 -0.09 -1.06
C PRO A 130 45.17 -0.56 -1.42
N GLU A 131 45.26 -1.44 -2.43
CA GLU A 131 46.56 -1.82 -2.97
C GLU A 131 47.30 -0.55 -3.44
N PRO A 132 48.61 -0.44 -3.20
CA PRO A 132 49.38 0.70 -3.65
C PRO A 132 49.27 0.79 -5.17
N LYS A 133 48.62 1.84 -5.67
CA LYS A 133 48.63 2.18 -7.10
C LYS A 133 50.09 2.13 -7.56
N LYS A 134 50.40 1.29 -8.56
CA LYS A 134 51.71 1.29 -9.20
C LYS A 134 52.02 2.74 -9.57
N SER A 135 53.05 3.28 -8.93
CA SER A 135 53.61 4.59 -9.26
C SER A 135 53.87 4.59 -10.76
N THR A 136 53.10 5.37 -11.52
CA THR A 136 53.50 5.74 -12.87
C THR A 136 54.77 6.55 -12.70
N SER A 137 55.91 5.90 -12.98
CA SER A 137 57.26 6.43 -12.93
C SER A 137 57.38 7.64 -13.85
N LEU A 138 57.02 8.82 -13.33
CA LEU A 138 57.25 10.07 -14.02
C LEU A 138 58.70 10.47 -13.79
N ILE A 139 59.50 10.22 -14.83
CA ILE A 139 60.74 10.91 -15.21
C ILE A 139 62.01 10.46 -14.45
N THR A 140 61.98 10.20 -13.15
CA THR A 140 63.23 9.96 -12.38
C THR A 140 63.93 8.63 -12.68
N GLU A 141 63.22 7.54 -12.90
CA GLU A 141 63.86 6.23 -13.11
C GLU A 141 64.56 6.13 -14.47
N LYS A 142 64.03 6.78 -15.52
CA LYS A 142 64.65 6.81 -16.85
C LYS A 142 65.93 7.66 -16.90
N GLU A 143 65.97 8.79 -16.19
CA GLU A 143 67.21 9.59 -16.07
C GLU A 143 68.29 8.83 -15.30
N ILE A 144 67.91 8.14 -14.22
CA ILE A 144 68.85 7.35 -13.41
C ILE A 144 69.43 6.17 -14.23
N GLU A 145 68.62 5.50 -15.05
CA GLU A 145 69.13 4.45 -15.93
C GLU A 145 69.99 4.99 -17.08
N GLN A 146 69.66 6.15 -17.65
CA GLN A 146 70.45 6.78 -18.72
C GLN A 146 71.80 7.32 -18.23
N GLU A 147 71.88 7.82 -17.00
CA GLU A 147 73.15 8.26 -16.39
C GLU A 147 73.96 7.10 -15.78
N SER A 148 73.38 5.91 -15.64
CA SER A 148 74.08 4.74 -15.11
C SER A 148 75.05 4.13 -16.14
N VAL A 149 76.35 4.38 -15.97
CA VAL A 149 77.40 3.75 -16.79
C VAL A 149 77.61 2.31 -16.32
N LYS A 150 76.99 1.34 -17.00
CA LYS A 150 76.95 -0.06 -16.56
C LYS A 150 78.21 -0.89 -16.84
N GLU A 151 79.13 -0.48 -17.72
CA GLU A 151 80.42 -1.16 -17.90
C GLU A 151 81.42 -0.27 -18.68
N ARG A 152 82.62 -0.02 -18.12
CA ARG A 152 83.77 0.53 -18.87
C ARG A 152 84.78 -0.57 -19.12
N GLU A 153 85.38 -0.61 -20.31
CA GLU A 153 86.46 -1.54 -20.62
C GLU A 153 87.64 -1.36 -19.65
N LYS A 154 88.16 -2.46 -19.11
CA LYS A 154 89.28 -2.44 -18.15
C LYS A 154 90.57 -2.06 -18.89
N LEU A 155 91.08 -0.85 -18.65
CA LEU A 155 92.38 -0.41 -19.13
C LEU A 155 93.51 -1.17 -18.43
N ARG A 156 94.13 -2.14 -19.12
CA ARG A 156 95.35 -2.81 -18.66
C ARG A 156 96.56 -2.01 -19.11
N MET A 157 97.04 -1.09 -18.27
CA MET A 157 98.26 -0.32 -18.55
C MET A 157 99.48 -1.05 -17.98
N LYS A 158 100.43 -1.41 -18.85
CA LYS A 158 101.74 -1.96 -18.46
C LYS A 158 102.76 -0.83 -18.51
N PHE A 159 103.20 -0.36 -17.35
CA PHE A 159 104.30 0.59 -17.26
C PHE A 159 105.62 -0.18 -17.14
N SER A 160 106.44 -0.18 -18.19
CA SER A 160 107.81 -0.68 -18.14
C SER A 160 108.77 0.49 -18.32
N ARG A 161 109.65 0.72 -17.34
CA ARG A 161 110.77 1.65 -17.48
C ARG A 161 111.82 1.03 -18.40
N VAL A 162 112.38 1.80 -19.33
CA VAL A 162 113.49 1.36 -20.19
C VAL A 162 114.67 0.98 -19.30
N GLN A 163 115.09 -0.28 -19.40
CA GLN A 163 116.10 -0.91 -18.56
C GLN A 163 117.49 -0.63 -19.14
N VAL A 164 118.01 0.57 -18.91
CA VAL A 164 119.40 0.93 -19.16
C VAL A 164 119.93 1.48 -17.83
N GLU A 165 121.02 0.89 -17.34
CA GLU A 165 121.73 1.17 -16.07
C GLU A 165 121.23 0.40 -14.82
N ILE A 166 121.36 -0.93 -14.88
CA ILE A 166 121.56 -1.77 -13.69
C ILE A 166 122.93 -2.44 -13.87
N GLY A 167 123.92 -2.05 -13.08
CA GLY A 167 125.26 -2.68 -13.06
C GLY A 167 126.44 -1.81 -13.51
N THR A 168 126.23 -0.54 -13.87
CA THR A 168 127.30 0.42 -14.16
C THR A 168 127.95 0.94 -12.88
N THR A 169 129.28 0.96 -12.81
CA THR A 169 130.02 1.55 -11.69
C THR A 169 129.84 3.07 -11.69
N VAL A 170 129.17 3.60 -10.68
CA VAL A 170 128.98 5.04 -10.50
C VAL A 170 130.22 5.61 -9.80
N ALA A 171 130.93 6.52 -10.47
CA ALA A 171 131.97 7.34 -9.84
C ALA A 171 131.27 8.54 -9.19
N LEU A 172 131.25 8.59 -7.86
CA LEU A 172 130.69 9.69 -7.10
C LEU A 172 131.74 10.80 -6.96
N SER A 173 131.39 12.03 -7.31
CA SER A 173 132.17 13.24 -7.05
C SER A 173 131.34 14.19 -6.18
N ASP A 174 131.99 14.93 -5.29
CA ASP A 174 131.31 15.90 -4.41
C ASP A 174 130.60 16.97 -5.24
N TYR A 175 129.27 17.01 -5.11
CA TYR A 175 128.41 17.92 -5.84
C TYR A 175 128.39 19.27 -5.12
N ASN A 176 128.96 20.31 -5.76
CA ASN A 176 129.03 21.64 -5.18
C ASN A 176 127.72 22.41 -5.43
N VAL A 177 127.27 23.16 -4.42
CA VAL A 177 125.93 23.80 -4.32
C VAL A 177 125.69 24.88 -5.40
N ALA A 178 126.71 25.27 -6.17
CA ALA A 178 126.59 26.27 -7.22
C ALA A 178 125.88 25.78 -8.51
N ASP A 179 125.74 24.46 -8.72
CA ASP A 179 125.24 23.89 -9.99
C ASP A 179 123.76 23.42 -9.96
N SER A 180 122.97 23.81 -8.96
CA SER A 180 121.53 23.45 -8.91
C SER A 180 120.63 24.58 -9.42
N LYS A 181 120.00 24.38 -10.59
CA LYS A 181 118.95 25.27 -11.12
C LYS A 181 117.58 25.09 -10.47
N HIS A 182 117.42 24.11 -9.58
CA HIS A 182 116.16 23.85 -8.89
C HIS A 182 116.40 23.72 -7.38
N ASN A 183 115.92 24.75 -6.68
CA ASN A 183 115.89 24.87 -5.22
C ASN A 183 115.12 23.69 -4.61
N TYR A 184 115.79 22.89 -3.79
CA TYR A 184 115.35 22.36 -2.48
C TYR A 184 116.29 21.20 -2.10
N VAL A 185 117.18 21.43 -1.14
CA VAL A 185 117.96 20.37 -0.47
C VAL A 185 117.40 20.24 0.94
N GLU A 186 116.79 19.10 1.22
CA GLU A 186 116.25 18.77 2.54
C GLU A 186 117.38 18.22 3.42
N PHE A 187 117.59 18.80 4.60
CA PHE A 187 118.56 18.33 5.59
C PHE A 187 117.82 17.54 6.68
N PRO A 188 117.79 16.19 6.62
CA PRO A 188 117.26 15.39 7.70
C PRO A 188 118.20 15.43 8.92
N SER A 189 117.65 15.66 10.11
CA SER A 189 118.38 15.87 11.37
C SER A 189 118.81 14.58 12.09
N TYR A 190 118.78 13.43 11.43
CA TYR A 190 119.18 12.14 12.01
C TYR A 190 120.03 11.33 11.02
N GLN A 191 121.04 10.62 11.54
CA GLN A 191 121.86 9.70 10.75
C GLN A 191 121.01 8.47 10.37
N ASP A 192 120.63 8.35 9.09
CA ASP A 192 119.99 7.14 8.57
C ASP A 192 121.04 6.03 8.39
N HIS A 193 121.03 5.04 9.29
CA HIS A 193 121.95 3.90 9.27
C HIS A 193 121.60 2.82 8.23
N ARG A 194 120.71 3.10 7.28
CA ARG A 194 120.30 2.15 6.22
C ARG A 194 121.26 2.19 5.02
N SER A 195 122.50 1.77 5.22
CA SER A 195 123.55 1.78 4.19
C SER A 195 123.47 0.64 3.15
N PHE A 196 122.48 -0.26 3.22
CA PHE A 196 122.32 -1.33 2.22
C PHE A 196 120.84 -1.67 1.96
N ILE A 197 120.18 -0.92 1.09
CA ILE A 197 118.86 -1.30 0.57
C ILE A 197 119.07 -2.16 -0.67
N ARG A 198 118.89 -3.47 -0.53
CA ARG A 198 118.88 -4.41 -1.66
C ARG A 198 117.57 -4.22 -2.43
N VAL A 199 117.66 -3.77 -3.68
CA VAL A 199 116.49 -3.58 -4.55
C VAL A 199 115.88 -4.96 -4.85
N MET A 200 114.63 -5.19 -4.45
CA MET A 200 113.88 -6.40 -4.74
C MET A 200 112.56 -6.08 -5.43
N GLN A 201 112.16 -6.91 -6.40
CA GLN A 201 110.89 -6.78 -7.10
C GLN A 201 109.76 -7.36 -6.23
N ARG A 202 108.66 -6.61 -6.09
CA ARG A 202 107.43 -7.06 -5.42
C ARG A 202 106.25 -6.82 -6.34
N ASP A 203 105.52 -7.88 -6.67
CA ASP A 203 104.26 -7.77 -7.40
C ASP A 203 103.15 -7.37 -6.43
N CYS A 204 102.48 -6.25 -6.70
CA CYS A 204 101.37 -5.73 -5.90
C CYS A 204 100.21 -5.32 -6.80
N GLY A 205 98.99 -5.74 -6.44
CA GLY A 205 97.74 -5.27 -7.04
C GLY A 205 97.05 -4.27 -6.10
N ILE A 206 96.62 -3.12 -6.63
CA ILE A 206 95.83 -2.12 -5.90
C ILE A 206 94.46 -2.04 -6.58
N GLN A 207 93.40 -2.23 -5.79
CA GLN A 207 92.01 -2.04 -6.24
C GLN A 207 91.43 -0.82 -5.51
N ALA A 208 91.10 0.23 -6.25
CA ALA A 208 90.60 1.50 -5.72
C ALA A 208 89.07 1.50 -5.49
N VAL A 209 88.51 0.39 -5.00
CA VAL A 209 87.07 0.28 -4.71
C VAL A 209 86.91 -0.12 -3.24
N SER A 210 86.19 0.71 -2.49
CA SER A 210 85.88 0.45 -1.08
C SER A 210 85.11 -0.87 -0.93
N ARG A 211 85.37 -1.67 0.12
CA ARG A 211 84.69 -2.95 0.33
C ARG A 211 83.18 -2.73 0.35
N LEU A 212 82.46 -3.35 -0.58
CA LEU A 212 81.00 -3.31 -0.62
C LEU A 212 80.45 -3.99 0.64
N ARG A 213 79.75 -3.24 1.50
CA ARG A 213 78.90 -3.80 2.56
C ARG A 213 77.45 -3.70 2.12
N SER A 214 76.77 -4.84 2.08
CA SER A 214 75.33 -4.89 1.91
C SER A 214 74.68 -4.87 3.29
N ASP A 215 73.89 -3.84 3.56
CA ASP A 215 73.00 -3.74 4.72
C ASP A 215 71.56 -3.75 4.23
N ALA A 216 70.70 -4.46 4.95
CA ALA A 216 69.26 -4.47 4.70
C ALA A 216 68.55 -3.99 5.98
N THR A 217 67.66 -3.01 5.85
CA THR A 217 66.84 -2.49 6.94
C THR A 217 65.37 -2.64 6.58
N GLN A 218 64.60 -3.28 7.46
CA GLN A 218 63.16 -3.41 7.35
C GLN A 218 62.52 -2.73 8.56
N THR A 219 61.63 -1.77 8.32
CA THR A 219 60.88 -1.09 9.37
C THR A 219 59.79 -2.00 9.92
N ALA A 220 59.76 -2.20 11.24
CA ALA A 220 58.65 -2.87 11.90
C ALA A 220 57.38 -2.03 11.77
N TRP A 221 56.32 -2.59 11.20
CA TRP A 221 55.03 -1.93 11.07
C TRP A 221 54.38 -1.80 12.44
N LYS A 222 54.17 -0.56 12.91
CA LYS A 222 53.40 -0.28 14.15
C LYS A 222 52.01 0.20 13.75
N LEU A 223 50.98 -0.46 14.28
CA LEU A 223 49.59 -0.06 14.08
C LEU A 223 49.41 1.37 14.61
N LYS A 224 49.08 2.33 13.75
CA LYS A 224 48.65 3.66 14.18
C LYS A 224 47.15 3.59 14.46
N LYS A 225 46.75 3.78 15.71
CA LYS A 225 45.34 3.92 16.10
C LYS A 225 44.98 5.40 15.97
N ASN A 226 44.02 5.72 15.10
CA ASN A 226 43.47 7.07 15.05
C ASN A 226 42.63 7.27 16.31
N ASP A 227 42.89 8.36 17.03
CA ASP A 227 42.11 8.76 18.20
C ASP A 227 41.40 10.07 17.86
N PHE A 228 40.13 10.16 18.21
CA PHE A 228 39.28 11.32 17.93
C PHE A 228 38.52 11.70 19.18
N THR A 229 38.47 13.00 19.49
CA THR A 229 37.74 13.53 20.64
C THR A 229 36.52 14.30 20.16
N GLN A 230 35.34 13.94 20.66
CA GLN A 230 34.11 14.71 20.55
C GLN A 230 33.78 15.28 21.93
N TYR A 231 33.49 16.58 22.03
CA TYR A 231 33.09 17.19 23.30
C TYR A 231 31.57 17.10 23.48
N SER A 232 31.13 16.75 24.68
CA SER A 232 29.77 16.99 25.16
C SER A 232 29.77 18.17 26.13
N PRO A 233 28.64 18.90 26.27
CA PRO A 233 28.49 19.87 27.35
C PRO A 233 28.74 19.19 28.69
N GLN A 234 29.49 19.83 29.59
CA GLN A 234 29.67 19.32 30.93
C GLN A 234 28.33 19.40 31.67
N GLU A 235 27.75 18.25 31.98
CA GLU A 235 26.58 18.18 32.85
C GLU A 235 27.05 18.37 34.29
N LEU A 236 26.63 19.48 34.90
CA LEU A 236 26.87 19.72 36.32
C LEU A 236 26.16 18.67 37.15
N SER A 237 26.86 18.16 38.16
CA SER A 237 26.28 17.28 39.16
C SER A 237 25.13 17.98 39.91
N GLN A 238 24.25 17.19 40.51
CA GLN A 238 23.08 17.74 41.21
C GLN A 238 23.49 18.62 42.40
N GLU A 239 24.57 18.28 43.07
CA GLU A 239 25.18 19.05 44.17
C GLU A 239 25.72 20.41 43.69
N GLU A 240 26.39 20.45 42.54
CA GLU A 240 26.89 21.70 41.94
C GLU A 240 25.74 22.62 41.50
N LYS A 241 24.66 22.04 40.95
CA LYS A 241 23.45 22.79 40.57
C LYS A 241 22.81 23.43 41.79
N GLU A 242 22.67 22.68 42.88
CA GLU A 242 22.12 23.19 44.14
C GLU A 242 23.01 24.28 44.76
N ALA A 243 24.33 24.11 44.72
CA ALA A 243 25.28 25.12 45.19
C ALA A 243 25.19 26.43 44.38
N ILE A 244 25.04 26.33 43.05
CA ILE A 244 24.85 27.50 42.16
C ILE A 244 23.50 28.17 42.41
N LEU A 245 22.43 27.39 42.60
CA LEU A 245 21.09 27.92 42.91
C LEU A 245 21.05 28.66 44.26
N GLN A 246 21.85 28.22 45.23
CA GLN A 246 21.99 28.90 46.52
C GLN A 246 22.98 30.07 46.52
N SER A 247 23.69 30.31 45.40
CA SER A 247 24.68 31.37 45.32
C SER A 247 24.03 32.77 45.39
N GLU A 248 24.60 33.65 46.23
CA GLU A 248 24.13 35.04 46.34
C GLU A 248 24.30 35.82 45.04
N SER A 249 25.30 35.48 44.23
CA SER A 249 25.53 36.09 42.92
C SER A 249 24.37 35.84 41.95
N LEU A 250 23.85 34.60 41.89
CA LEU A 250 22.68 34.28 41.07
C LEU A 250 21.41 34.94 41.60
N LYS A 251 21.23 34.98 42.93
CA LYS A 251 20.08 35.66 43.56
C LYS A 251 20.07 37.16 43.24
N ASN A 252 21.22 37.82 43.35
CA ASN A 252 21.37 39.24 43.01
C ASN A 252 21.14 39.50 41.52
N PHE A 253 21.66 38.62 40.65
CA PHE A 253 21.40 38.68 39.22
C PHE A 253 19.90 38.54 38.92
N SER A 254 19.23 37.54 39.50
CA SER A 254 17.79 37.33 39.33
C SER A 254 17.02 38.57 39.76
N MET A 255 17.29 39.12 40.95
CA MET A 255 16.64 40.35 41.44
C MET A 255 16.83 41.55 40.50
N SER A 256 17.97 41.64 39.80
CA SER A 256 18.23 42.71 38.83
C SER A 256 17.51 42.53 37.49
N VAL A 257 17.28 41.28 37.07
CA VAL A 257 16.68 40.94 35.77
C VAL A 257 15.17 40.79 35.87
N THR A 258 14.64 40.36 37.02
CA THR A 258 13.20 40.17 37.25
C THR A 258 12.37 41.39 36.81
N PRO A 259 12.72 42.66 37.14
CA PRO A 259 11.94 43.81 36.70
C PRO A 259 11.89 43.97 35.17
N ARG A 260 12.97 43.61 34.45
CA ARG A 260 13.02 43.70 32.98
C ARG A 260 12.18 42.61 32.33
N MET A 261 12.20 41.41 32.90
CA MET A 261 11.35 40.30 32.47
C MET A 261 9.87 40.62 32.73
N LEU A 262 9.57 41.17 33.92
CA LEU A 262 8.21 41.52 34.33
C LEU A 262 7.62 42.63 33.44
N LEU A 263 8.44 43.61 33.04
CA LEU A 263 8.05 44.63 32.06
C LEU A 263 7.71 44.01 30.70
N ALA A 264 8.50 43.04 30.21
CA ALA A 264 8.24 42.37 28.94
C ALA A 264 6.97 41.50 29.00
N LEU A 265 6.76 40.79 30.10
CA LEU A 265 5.54 40.02 30.34
C LEU A 265 4.31 40.92 30.43
N GLN A 266 4.42 42.04 31.15
CA GLN A 266 3.34 43.01 31.26
C GLN A 266 3.01 43.64 29.90
N GLN A 267 4.00 43.87 29.04
CA GLN A 267 3.77 44.35 27.67
C GLN A 267 3.02 43.33 26.81
N GLN A 268 3.34 42.03 26.94
CA GLN A 268 2.63 40.95 26.26
C GLN A 268 1.19 40.76 26.78
N GLU A 269 0.96 40.97 28.07
CA GLU A 269 -0.37 40.88 28.69
C GLU A 269 -1.26 42.09 28.37
N ILE A 270 -0.69 43.30 28.26
CA ILE A 270 -1.44 44.51 27.92
C ILE A 270 -1.94 44.47 26.47
N ALA A 271 -1.13 44.00 25.53
CA ALA A 271 -1.53 43.85 24.13
C ALA A 271 -0.63 42.83 23.43
N ASP A 272 -1.22 41.73 22.97
CA ASP A 272 -0.52 40.79 22.10
C ASP A 272 -0.56 41.30 20.65
N VAL A 273 0.56 41.86 20.20
CA VAL A 273 0.71 42.47 18.86
C VAL A 273 0.76 41.41 17.75
N PHE A 274 0.88 40.13 18.11
CA PHE A 274 0.97 39.01 17.16
C PHE A 274 -0.31 38.19 17.07
N VAL A 275 -1.36 38.57 17.81
CA VAL A 275 -2.69 38.02 17.59
C VAL A 275 -3.20 38.54 16.24
N ASP A 276 -3.42 37.62 15.31
CA ASP A 276 -4.15 37.92 14.09
C ASP A 276 -5.64 38.04 14.44
N ASP A 277 -6.16 39.26 14.45
CA ASP A 277 -7.58 39.52 14.71
C ASP A 277 -8.51 38.73 13.76
N PHE A 278 -8.03 38.35 12.57
CA PHE A 278 -8.77 37.50 11.63
C PHE A 278 -8.76 36.01 12.03
N GLU A 279 -7.71 35.53 12.68
CA GLU A 279 -7.65 34.16 13.23
C GLU A 279 -8.44 34.08 14.55
N ALA A 280 -8.42 35.15 15.36
CA ALA A 280 -9.23 35.27 16.57
C ALA A 280 -10.74 35.43 16.31
N LEU A 281 -11.13 35.86 15.09
CA LEU A 281 -12.50 35.78 14.56
C LEU A 281 -12.91 34.34 14.17
N GLY A 282 -11.99 33.37 14.22
CA GLY A 282 -12.23 31.99 13.80
C GLY A 282 -13.07 31.17 14.78
N THR A 283 -14.27 30.78 14.32
CA THR A 283 -15.10 29.63 14.77
C THR A 283 -16.14 29.83 15.90
N ALA A 284 -16.88 30.95 15.91
CA ALA A 284 -18.12 31.04 16.71
C ALA A 284 -19.40 31.30 15.92
N ALA A 285 -19.33 31.62 14.62
CA ALA A 285 -20.49 31.65 13.74
C ALA A 285 -20.05 31.41 12.29
N GLU A 286 -20.73 30.50 11.60
CA GLU A 286 -20.77 30.41 10.13
C GLU A 286 -19.47 30.01 9.41
N ALA A 287 -19.18 28.71 9.44
CA ALA A 287 -18.63 27.99 8.28
C ALA A 287 -19.67 27.00 7.69
N GLY A 288 -20.95 27.34 7.84
CA GLY A 288 -21.93 27.18 6.77
C GLY A 288 -22.00 28.53 6.07
N ASP A 289 -22.05 28.55 4.74
CA ASP A 289 -22.20 29.74 3.89
C ASP A 289 -20.91 30.49 3.49
N LEU A 290 -19.98 29.76 2.85
CA LEU A 290 -19.17 30.29 1.76
C LEU A 290 -19.25 29.34 0.55
N PRO A 291 -20.06 29.65 -0.48
CA PRO A 291 -20.14 28.82 -1.68
C PRO A 291 -18.91 29.10 -2.55
N GLY A 292 -17.84 28.31 -2.39
CA GLY A 292 -16.64 28.59 -3.18
C GLY A 292 -15.46 27.62 -3.13
N GLN A 293 -15.36 26.70 -2.16
CA GLN A 293 -14.30 25.68 -2.16
C GLN A 293 -14.85 24.33 -1.70
N THR A 294 -15.16 23.46 -2.67
CA THR A 294 -15.47 22.05 -2.44
C THR A 294 -14.22 21.36 -1.92
N SER A 295 -14.04 21.29 -0.61
CA SER A 295 -13.16 20.27 -0.04
C SER A 295 -13.82 18.91 -0.33
N ASP A 296 -13.10 18.03 -1.03
CA ASP A 296 -13.57 16.67 -1.31
C ASP A 296 -14.00 16.01 0.01
N LEU A 297 -15.25 15.53 0.08
CA LEU A 297 -15.79 14.93 1.32
C LEU A 297 -15.12 13.59 1.68
N LEU A 298 -14.26 13.10 0.80
CA LEU A 298 -13.52 11.85 0.88
C LEU A 298 -12.08 12.11 0.44
N VAL A 299 -11.12 11.80 1.30
CA VAL A 299 -9.69 12.02 1.03
C VAL A 299 -9.02 10.69 0.75
N LEU A 300 -8.27 10.56 -0.35
CA LEU A 300 -7.54 9.32 -0.64
C LEU A 300 -6.49 9.07 0.47
N HIS A 301 -6.67 7.99 1.22
CA HIS A 301 -5.73 7.57 2.26
C HIS A 301 -4.61 6.70 1.68
N GLN A 302 -5.00 5.68 0.91
CA GLN A 302 -4.04 4.69 0.40
C GLN A 302 -4.58 3.96 -0.84
N GLY A 303 -3.68 3.55 -1.75
CA GLY A 303 -4.00 2.68 -2.87
C GLY A 303 -3.13 1.43 -2.85
N PHE A 304 -3.73 0.27 -3.10
CA PHE A 304 -3.06 -1.02 -3.18
C PHE A 304 -3.14 -1.56 -4.61
N THR A 305 -1.97 -1.88 -5.19
CA THR A 305 -1.84 -2.49 -6.52
C THR A 305 -0.73 -3.54 -6.50
N ASP A 306 -1.08 -4.79 -6.21
CA ASP A 306 -0.11 -5.89 -6.30
C ASP A 306 0.08 -6.33 -7.76
N LYS A 307 1.11 -5.81 -8.42
CA LYS A 307 1.40 -6.12 -9.84
C LYS A 307 1.62 -7.61 -10.12
N MET A 308 2.02 -8.41 -9.13
CA MET A 308 2.32 -9.83 -9.33
C MET A 308 1.04 -10.66 -9.39
N HIS A 309 0.10 -10.38 -8.50
CA HIS A 309 -1.12 -11.19 -8.36
C HIS A 309 -2.37 -10.57 -9.01
N THR A 310 -2.40 -9.25 -9.25
CA THR A 310 -3.57 -8.56 -9.83
C THR A 310 -3.54 -8.42 -11.36
N LYS A 311 -2.42 -8.73 -12.03
CA LYS A 311 -2.32 -8.64 -13.49
C LYS A 311 -3.38 -9.53 -14.16
N ASP A 312 -4.19 -8.93 -15.04
CA ASP A 312 -5.31 -9.56 -15.76
C ASP A 312 -6.41 -10.16 -14.86
N ARG A 313 -6.51 -9.69 -13.61
CA ARG A 313 -7.57 -10.09 -12.67
C ARG A 313 -8.45 -8.90 -12.29
N LYS A 314 -9.70 -9.19 -11.97
CA LYS A 314 -10.67 -8.22 -11.43
C LYS A 314 -10.99 -8.56 -9.97
N ILE A 315 -11.30 -7.53 -9.19
CA ILE A 315 -11.75 -7.72 -7.81
C ILE A 315 -13.25 -8.05 -7.83
N SER A 316 -13.62 -9.17 -7.23
CA SER A 316 -15.02 -9.61 -7.13
C SER A 316 -15.66 -9.21 -5.80
N SER A 317 -14.88 -9.25 -4.72
CA SER A 317 -15.35 -8.98 -3.36
C SER A 317 -14.21 -8.44 -2.51
N VAL A 318 -14.56 -7.63 -1.51
CA VAL A 318 -13.65 -7.03 -0.55
C VAL A 318 -14.32 -7.04 0.82
N ASN A 319 -13.55 -7.30 1.87
CA ASN A 319 -14.00 -7.13 3.25
C ASN A 319 -12.84 -6.76 4.17
N TRP A 320 -13.15 -5.90 5.14
CA TRP A 320 -12.23 -5.52 6.21
C TRP A 320 -12.11 -6.65 7.23
N HIS A 321 -10.91 -6.83 7.78
CA HIS A 321 -10.73 -7.75 8.89
C HIS A 321 -11.47 -7.18 10.13
N PRO A 322 -12.32 -7.94 10.82
CA PRO A 322 -13.16 -7.40 11.90
C PRO A 322 -12.37 -6.99 13.15
N THR A 323 -11.29 -7.70 13.49
CA THR A 323 -10.52 -7.45 14.73
C THR A 323 -9.22 -6.67 14.55
N ILE A 324 -8.44 -6.95 13.49
CA ILE A 324 -7.15 -6.29 13.24
C ILE A 324 -7.40 -5.01 12.43
N PRO A 325 -7.15 -3.82 13.00
CA PRO A 325 -7.36 -2.58 12.28
C PRO A 325 -6.33 -2.41 11.17
N GLY A 326 -6.79 -1.97 10.00
CA GLY A 326 -5.96 -1.63 8.86
C GLY A 326 -5.68 -2.80 7.93
N VAL A 327 -6.22 -3.99 8.23
CA VAL A 327 -6.11 -5.19 7.38
C VAL A 327 -7.37 -5.34 6.54
N ILE A 328 -7.20 -5.56 5.24
CA ILE A 328 -8.28 -5.74 4.27
C ILE A 328 -7.99 -6.92 3.37
N ALA A 329 -9.00 -7.77 3.14
CA ALA A 329 -8.92 -8.92 2.25
C ALA A 329 -9.66 -8.62 0.94
N VAL A 330 -9.09 -9.10 -0.16
CA VAL A 330 -9.59 -8.87 -1.53
C VAL A 330 -9.62 -10.19 -2.30
N ALA A 331 -10.78 -10.55 -2.86
CA ALA A 331 -10.91 -11.72 -3.72
C ALA A 331 -10.62 -11.36 -5.18
N LEU A 332 -9.69 -12.09 -5.79
CA LEU A 332 -9.30 -11.91 -7.19
C LEU A 332 -9.94 -12.97 -8.08
N THR A 333 -10.47 -12.54 -9.22
CA THR A 333 -11.06 -13.40 -10.24
C THR A 333 -10.44 -13.15 -11.60
N THR A 334 -10.38 -14.19 -12.42
CA THR A 334 -9.81 -14.06 -13.76
C THR A 334 -10.70 -13.19 -14.65
N LYS A 335 -10.10 -12.28 -15.42
CA LYS A 335 -10.82 -11.62 -16.52
C LYS A 335 -10.93 -12.59 -17.68
N LYS A 336 -12.01 -13.37 -17.74
CA LYS A 336 -12.38 -14.01 -19.01
C LYS A 336 -13.01 -12.92 -19.89
N GLY A 337 -12.38 -12.62 -21.03
CA GLY A 337 -13.03 -11.91 -22.10
C GLY A 337 -14.27 -12.68 -22.54
N GLU A 338 -15.34 -11.98 -22.86
CA GLU A 338 -16.65 -12.54 -23.23
C GLU A 338 -16.61 -13.44 -24.49
N GLU A 339 -15.45 -13.57 -25.15
CA GLU A 339 -15.27 -14.32 -26.41
C GLU A 339 -14.92 -15.81 -26.27
N LEU A 340 -14.73 -16.36 -25.06
CA LEU A 340 -14.38 -17.79 -24.90
C LEU A 340 -15.21 -18.48 -23.81
N MET A 341 -16.53 -18.58 -24.04
CA MET A 341 -17.44 -19.33 -23.16
C MET A 341 -17.43 -20.85 -23.40
N GLU A 342 -16.69 -21.37 -24.39
CA GLU A 342 -16.75 -22.80 -24.77
C GLU A 342 -15.58 -23.69 -24.33
N SER A 343 -14.58 -23.17 -23.62
CA SER A 343 -13.47 -24.02 -23.14
C SER A 343 -13.39 -24.02 -21.61
N ALA A 344 -14.21 -24.84 -20.99
CA ALA A 344 -13.99 -25.35 -19.63
C ALA A 344 -12.89 -26.41 -19.66
N VAL A 345 -11.66 -26.02 -20.05
CA VAL A 345 -10.49 -26.90 -19.93
C VAL A 345 -9.79 -26.61 -18.61
N PHE A 346 -9.63 -27.69 -17.84
CA PHE A 346 -8.89 -27.83 -16.59
C PHE A 346 -7.44 -27.30 -16.71
N GLY A 347 -7.28 -25.99 -16.56
CA GLY A 347 -5.96 -25.33 -16.58
C GLY A 347 -5.98 -23.89 -16.07
N SER A 348 -6.99 -23.50 -15.27
CA SER A 348 -7.03 -22.16 -14.67
C SER A 348 -5.92 -22.01 -13.63
N GLN A 349 -5.13 -20.94 -13.73
CA GLN A 349 -4.27 -20.50 -12.64
C GLN A 349 -5.10 -20.43 -11.34
N PRO A 350 -4.54 -20.86 -10.18
CA PRO A 350 -5.25 -20.78 -8.92
C PRO A 350 -5.69 -19.35 -8.63
N SER A 351 -6.87 -19.19 -8.02
CA SER A 351 -7.39 -17.89 -7.60
C SER A 351 -7.12 -17.67 -6.12
N PHE A 352 -6.95 -16.40 -5.75
CA PHE A 352 -6.43 -16.02 -4.45
C PHE A 352 -7.30 -14.98 -3.76
N ILE A 353 -7.45 -15.10 -2.45
CA ILE A 353 -7.79 -13.97 -1.58
C ILE A 353 -6.48 -13.36 -1.10
N VAL A 354 -6.29 -12.06 -1.35
CA VAL A 354 -5.07 -11.32 -1.00
C VAL A 354 -5.35 -10.43 0.19
N PHE A 355 -4.49 -10.49 1.21
CA PHE A 355 -4.53 -9.60 2.36
C PHE A 355 -3.57 -8.44 2.17
N TYR A 356 -4.09 -7.23 2.39
CA TYR A 356 -3.33 -5.99 2.46
C TYR A 356 -3.41 -5.40 3.86
N SER A 357 -2.38 -4.66 4.26
CA SER A 357 -2.35 -3.94 5.53
C SER A 357 -1.81 -2.53 5.35
N PHE A 358 -2.31 -1.60 6.15
CA PHE A 358 -1.81 -0.21 6.17
C PHE A 358 -0.33 -0.15 6.58
N SER A 359 0.13 -1.08 7.43
CA SER A 359 1.52 -1.12 7.88
C SER A 359 2.51 -1.44 6.76
N PHE A 360 2.08 -2.19 5.74
CA PHE A 360 2.92 -2.60 4.63
C PHE A 360 2.20 -2.37 3.29
N PRO A 361 2.20 -1.12 2.78
CA PRO A 361 1.46 -0.70 1.58
C PRO A 361 1.75 -1.50 0.31
N THR A 362 3.02 -1.89 0.15
CA THR A 362 3.56 -2.30 -1.15
C THR A 362 3.46 -3.81 -1.37
N ASN A 363 3.26 -4.60 -0.31
CA ASN A 363 3.34 -6.06 -0.36
C ASN A 363 2.03 -6.70 0.10
N SER A 364 1.63 -7.77 -0.59
CA SER A 364 0.62 -8.69 -0.09
C SER A 364 1.16 -9.42 1.15
N GLN A 365 0.34 -9.52 2.20
CA GLN A 365 0.74 -10.15 3.46
C GLN A 365 0.41 -11.64 3.53
N LEU A 366 -0.71 -12.04 2.96
CA LEU A 366 -1.21 -13.41 3.02
C LEU A 366 -2.02 -13.71 1.75
N LEU A 367 -1.83 -14.90 1.20
CA LEU A 367 -2.56 -15.40 0.02
C LEU A 367 -3.37 -16.64 0.41
N LEU A 368 -4.69 -16.61 0.26
CA LEU A 368 -5.52 -17.81 0.43
C LEU A 368 -5.77 -18.46 -0.91
N ARG A 369 -5.24 -19.66 -1.13
CA ARG A 369 -5.47 -20.42 -2.36
C ARG A 369 -6.89 -21.00 -2.37
N SER A 370 -7.56 -20.83 -3.49
CA SER A 370 -8.89 -21.38 -3.75
C SER A 370 -8.88 -22.37 -4.92
N PRO A 371 -9.83 -23.33 -4.93
CA PRO A 371 -9.95 -24.29 -6.03
C PRO A 371 -10.49 -23.68 -7.33
N GLY A 372 -11.14 -22.51 -7.27
CA GLY A 372 -11.67 -21.79 -8.41
C GLY A 372 -11.97 -20.33 -8.06
N ASP A 373 -12.34 -19.53 -9.07
CA ASP A 373 -12.64 -18.10 -8.90
C ASP A 373 -13.66 -17.84 -7.77
N ILE A 374 -13.28 -16.98 -6.82
CA ILE A 374 -14.08 -16.64 -5.64
C ILE A 374 -14.89 -15.39 -5.96
N LEU A 375 -16.20 -15.46 -5.85
CA LEU A 375 -17.08 -14.33 -6.18
C LEU A 375 -17.50 -13.52 -4.96
N CYS A 376 -17.62 -14.18 -3.80
CA CYS A 376 -17.95 -13.56 -2.53
C CYS A 376 -17.29 -14.33 -1.39
N PHE A 377 -16.92 -13.64 -0.31
CA PHE A 377 -16.44 -14.25 0.92
C PHE A 377 -16.82 -13.38 2.11
N GLU A 378 -16.82 -13.94 3.31
CA GLU A 378 -17.08 -13.20 4.54
C GLU A 378 -16.32 -13.83 5.73
N PHE A 379 -15.85 -12.98 6.65
CA PHE A 379 -15.23 -13.40 7.90
C PHE A 379 -16.28 -13.88 8.90
N CYS A 380 -15.98 -14.94 9.65
CA CYS A 380 -16.86 -15.37 10.72
C CYS A 380 -16.91 -14.31 11.84
N PRO A 381 -18.11 -13.84 12.26
CA PRO A 381 -18.25 -12.82 13.31
C PRO A 381 -17.71 -13.25 14.68
N SER A 382 -17.82 -14.53 15.03
CA SER A 382 -17.36 -15.06 16.32
C SER A 382 -15.87 -15.42 16.33
N ASN A 383 -15.33 -15.88 15.20
CA ASN A 383 -13.92 -16.21 15.05
C ASN A 383 -13.38 -15.65 13.73
N PRO A 384 -12.76 -14.46 13.75
CA PRO A 384 -12.17 -13.81 12.58
C PRO A 384 -11.17 -14.66 11.80
N ASN A 385 -10.63 -15.71 12.41
CA ASN A 385 -9.66 -16.58 11.75
C ASN A 385 -10.32 -17.51 10.73
N ILE A 386 -11.64 -17.68 10.80
CA ILE A 386 -12.39 -18.53 9.88
C ILE A 386 -13.04 -17.67 8.81
N ILE A 387 -12.80 -18.03 7.55
CA ILE A 387 -13.32 -17.32 6.38
C ILE A 387 -14.13 -18.31 5.56
N ALA A 388 -15.33 -17.92 5.16
CA ALA A 388 -16.15 -18.68 4.22
C ALA A 388 -16.23 -17.94 2.88
N GLY A 389 -16.22 -18.69 1.78
CA GLY A 389 -16.32 -18.11 0.45
C GLY A 389 -17.06 -19.00 -0.54
N GLY A 390 -17.68 -18.35 -1.52
CA GLY A 390 -18.42 -18.97 -2.60
C GLY A 390 -17.62 -18.94 -3.91
N CYS A 391 -17.49 -20.11 -4.53
CA CYS A 391 -16.78 -20.28 -5.79
C CYS A 391 -17.70 -20.19 -7.01
N ILE A 392 -17.10 -19.93 -8.17
CA ILE A 392 -17.78 -19.89 -9.48
C ILE A 392 -18.45 -21.22 -9.87
N ASN A 393 -17.96 -22.34 -9.34
CA ASN A 393 -18.49 -23.68 -9.61
C ASN A 393 -19.63 -24.08 -8.67
N GLY A 394 -20.10 -23.17 -7.80
CA GLY A 394 -21.21 -23.42 -6.88
C GLY A 394 -20.80 -24.02 -5.53
N GLN A 395 -19.51 -24.31 -5.32
CA GLN A 395 -19.02 -24.86 -4.06
C GLN A 395 -18.73 -23.79 -3.01
N VAL A 396 -18.95 -24.13 -1.75
CA VAL A 396 -18.59 -23.34 -0.57
C VAL A 396 -17.25 -23.85 -0.02
N VAL A 397 -16.35 -22.92 0.28
CA VAL A 397 -14.99 -23.20 0.74
C VAL A 397 -14.73 -22.47 2.05
N LEU A 398 -13.98 -23.11 2.94
CA LEU A 398 -13.56 -22.56 4.23
C LEU A 398 -12.03 -22.45 4.30
N TRP A 399 -11.55 -21.38 4.93
CA TRP A 399 -10.15 -21.17 5.26
C TRP A 399 -9.98 -20.89 6.75
N ASP A 400 -8.82 -21.27 7.29
CA ASP A 400 -8.39 -20.96 8.66
C ASP A 400 -7.04 -20.22 8.60
N ILE A 401 -7.02 -18.98 9.11
CA ILE A 401 -5.83 -18.11 9.14
C ILE A 401 -5.19 -18.00 10.53
N SER A 402 -5.61 -18.82 11.50
CA SER A 402 -5.15 -18.77 12.90
C SER A 402 -3.61 -18.79 13.04
N ALA A 403 -2.92 -19.58 12.21
CA ALA A 403 -1.46 -19.69 12.19
C ALA A 403 -0.74 -18.41 11.70
N TYR A 404 -1.45 -17.48 11.04
CA TYR A 404 -0.88 -16.32 10.37
C TYR A 404 -1.31 -14.97 10.99
N VAL A 405 -2.07 -14.99 12.08
CA VAL A 405 -2.55 -13.78 12.77
C VAL A 405 -1.38 -12.90 13.23
N THR A 406 -0.32 -13.49 13.78
CA THR A 406 0.88 -12.76 14.22
C THR A 406 1.60 -12.06 13.07
N CYS A 407 1.62 -12.69 11.89
CA CYS A 407 2.16 -12.12 10.66
C CYS A 407 1.31 -10.92 10.19
N LEU A 408 -0.02 -11.04 10.23
CA LEU A 408 -0.95 -9.95 9.88
C LEU A 408 -0.85 -8.75 10.85
N GLN A 409 -0.53 -9.00 12.13
CA GLN A 409 -0.33 -7.97 13.15
C GLN A 409 1.06 -7.31 13.11
N GLY A 410 1.96 -7.75 12.22
CA GLY A 410 3.30 -7.14 12.04
C GLY A 410 4.37 -7.60 13.03
N SER A 411 4.09 -8.62 13.84
CA SER A 411 5.07 -9.21 14.77
C SER A 411 5.82 -10.34 14.06
N GLN A 412 7.03 -10.08 13.55
CA GLN A 412 7.92 -11.16 13.12
C GLN A 412 8.24 -12.04 14.34
N PRO A 413 8.06 -13.38 14.29
CA PRO A 413 8.51 -14.24 15.36
C PRO A 413 10.03 -14.19 15.41
N SER A 414 10.57 -13.58 16.46
CA SER A 414 11.99 -13.67 16.82
C SER A 414 12.35 -15.16 16.93
N GLY A 415 13.30 -15.61 16.12
CA GLY A 415 13.77 -16.99 16.10
C GLY A 415 14.20 -17.41 17.51
N THR A 416 13.50 -18.40 18.07
CA THR A 416 13.89 -18.99 19.34
C THR A 416 15.11 -19.87 19.10
N HIS A 417 16.21 -19.54 19.76
CA HIS A 417 17.44 -20.31 19.79
C HIS A 417 17.17 -21.78 20.15
N SER A 418 17.51 -22.70 19.24
CA SER A 418 17.89 -24.06 19.61
C SER A 418 19.27 -24.33 19.02
N SER A 419 20.21 -24.57 19.92
CA SER A 419 21.57 -25.01 19.64
C SER A 419 21.54 -26.47 19.22
N ASP A 420 21.96 -26.78 18.00
CA ASP A 420 23.04 -27.77 17.76
C ASP A 420 23.41 -27.91 16.27
N ASN A 421 24.63 -27.45 16.00
CA ASN A 421 25.66 -27.88 15.04
C ASN A 421 25.34 -28.54 13.67
N LYS A 422 25.84 -27.81 12.66
CA LYS A 422 26.78 -28.18 11.56
C LYS A 422 26.27 -28.70 10.20
N GLU A 423 26.73 -27.94 9.20
CA GLU A 423 26.99 -28.25 7.77
C GLU A 423 25.74 -28.30 6.87
N THR A 424 25.55 -27.49 5.83
CA THR A 424 26.48 -27.02 4.77
C THR A 424 25.85 -25.78 4.09
N PHE A 425 26.65 -24.77 3.74
CA PHE A 425 26.19 -23.53 3.12
C PHE A 425 25.74 -23.74 1.67
N ASN A 426 24.44 -23.62 1.40
CA ASN A 426 23.89 -23.33 0.07
C ASN A 426 23.28 -21.92 0.11
N PHE A 427 23.95 -20.97 -0.53
CA PHE A 427 23.38 -19.66 -0.84
C PHE A 427 22.47 -19.79 -2.07
N ASP A 428 21.24 -20.24 -1.86
CA ASP A 428 20.12 -19.85 -2.72
C ASP A 428 19.33 -18.79 -1.95
N GLU A 429 19.44 -17.53 -2.37
CA GLU A 429 18.52 -16.46 -1.97
C GLU A 429 17.11 -16.81 -2.47
N LYS A 430 16.41 -17.68 -1.75
CA LYS A 430 14.96 -17.78 -1.87
C LYS A 430 14.38 -16.50 -1.26
N LYS A 431 13.98 -15.56 -2.14
CA LYS A 431 12.98 -14.53 -1.81
C LYS A 431 11.90 -15.18 -0.95
N VAL A 432 11.73 -14.72 0.29
CA VAL A 432 10.66 -15.20 1.17
C VAL A 432 9.34 -14.79 0.51
N GLY A 433 8.73 -15.72 -0.23
CA GLY A 433 7.45 -15.49 -0.89
C GLY A 433 6.34 -15.26 0.13
N THR A 434 5.34 -14.46 -0.22
CA THR A 434 4.14 -14.22 0.60
C THR A 434 3.53 -15.57 1.04
N PRO A 435 3.24 -15.77 2.34
CA PRO A 435 2.71 -17.03 2.83
C PRO A 435 1.39 -17.36 2.12
N THR A 436 1.25 -18.61 1.69
CA THR A 436 0.05 -19.11 1.01
C THR A 436 -0.64 -20.15 1.89
N VAL A 437 -1.95 -20.00 2.09
CA VAL A 437 -2.81 -20.89 2.89
C VAL A 437 -3.77 -21.62 1.98
N ASP A 438 -3.81 -22.94 2.07
CA ASP A 438 -4.79 -23.76 1.36
C ASP A 438 -6.10 -23.87 2.17
N PHE A 439 -7.21 -24.16 1.50
CA PHE A 439 -8.52 -24.29 2.13
C PHE A 439 -8.59 -25.48 3.10
N CYS A 440 -9.34 -25.32 4.20
CA CYS A 440 -9.46 -26.35 5.23
C CYS A 440 -10.56 -27.38 4.90
N ALA A 441 -11.69 -26.92 4.35
CA ALA A 441 -12.84 -27.74 3.97
C ALA A 441 -13.56 -27.19 2.73
N MET A 442 -14.29 -28.07 2.06
CA MET A 442 -15.03 -27.79 0.82
C MET A 442 -16.32 -28.63 0.78
N SER A 443 -17.40 -28.04 0.31
CA SER A 443 -18.72 -28.67 0.15
C SER A 443 -18.75 -29.81 -0.87
N ASP A 444 -19.63 -30.80 -0.63
CA ASP A 444 -19.87 -31.94 -1.53
C ASP A 444 -20.38 -31.46 -2.90
N VAL A 445 -19.63 -31.77 -3.97
CA VAL A 445 -19.92 -31.38 -5.37
C VAL A 445 -21.34 -31.74 -5.82
N LYS A 446 -21.94 -32.81 -5.25
CA LYS A 446 -23.28 -33.26 -5.63
C LYS A 446 -24.42 -32.48 -4.95
N ALA A 447 -24.14 -31.86 -3.81
CA ALA A 447 -25.14 -31.24 -2.95
C ALA A 447 -25.01 -29.70 -2.88
N THR A 448 -24.19 -29.12 -3.75
CA THR A 448 -23.93 -27.68 -3.84
C THR A 448 -24.88 -26.97 -4.80
N HIS A 449 -24.73 -25.65 -4.90
CA HIS A 449 -25.35 -24.90 -5.98
C HIS A 449 -24.91 -25.45 -7.34
N LYS A 450 -25.83 -25.45 -8.30
CA LYS A 450 -25.56 -25.88 -9.69
C LYS A 450 -24.88 -24.78 -10.51
N ALA A 451 -24.97 -23.54 -10.05
CA ALA A 451 -24.41 -22.35 -10.67
C ALA A 451 -23.52 -21.59 -9.69
N ARG A 452 -22.91 -20.50 -10.16
CA ARG A 452 -22.00 -19.66 -9.37
C ARG A 452 -22.70 -19.06 -8.14
N ILE A 453 -22.00 -19.05 -7.00
CA ILE A 453 -22.48 -18.40 -5.77
C ILE A 453 -22.24 -16.90 -5.90
N THR A 454 -23.28 -16.11 -5.65
CA THR A 454 -23.26 -14.64 -5.81
C THR A 454 -23.22 -13.92 -4.48
N ASP A 455 -23.73 -14.52 -3.41
CA ASP A 455 -23.74 -13.93 -2.07
C ASP A 455 -23.58 -14.98 -0.97
N ILE A 456 -22.93 -14.58 0.12
CA ILE A 456 -22.69 -15.39 1.30
C ILE A 456 -22.82 -14.52 2.55
N HIS A 457 -23.57 -14.99 3.54
CA HIS A 457 -23.73 -14.30 4.81
C HIS A 457 -23.65 -15.26 6.00
N TRP A 458 -22.98 -14.83 7.07
CA TRP A 458 -23.01 -15.54 8.36
C TRP A 458 -24.28 -15.24 9.17
N LEU A 459 -24.79 -16.24 9.88
CA LEU A 459 -25.85 -16.03 10.87
C LEU A 459 -25.28 -15.51 12.20
N LEU A 460 -26.08 -14.70 12.91
CA LEU A 460 -25.73 -14.13 14.20
C LEU A 460 -25.34 -15.22 15.23
N PRO A 461 -24.36 -14.97 16.12
CA PRO A 461 -23.89 -15.96 17.09
C PRO A 461 -24.96 -16.43 18.07
N SER A 462 -25.98 -15.60 18.34
CA SER A 462 -27.05 -15.89 19.29
C SER A 462 -28.16 -16.78 18.73
N ILE A 463 -28.20 -16.99 17.41
CA ILE A 463 -29.31 -17.65 16.73
C ILE A 463 -28.77 -18.80 15.88
N GLN A 464 -29.48 -19.93 15.92
CA GLN A 464 -29.28 -21.03 14.99
C GLN A 464 -30.62 -21.38 14.34
N VAL A 465 -30.58 -21.89 13.12
CA VAL A 465 -31.76 -22.32 12.37
C VAL A 465 -31.79 -23.84 12.32
N SER A 466 -32.94 -24.41 12.67
CA SER A 466 -33.18 -25.86 12.58
C SER A 466 -33.36 -26.33 11.13
N ALA A 467 -33.32 -27.64 10.89
CA ALA A 467 -33.56 -28.20 9.55
C ALA A 467 -34.96 -27.87 8.97
N ALA A 468 -35.91 -27.46 9.81
CA ALA A 468 -37.22 -26.98 9.39
C ALA A 468 -37.29 -25.47 9.07
N GLY A 469 -36.17 -24.75 9.16
CA GLY A 469 -36.14 -23.30 8.98
C GLY A 469 -36.65 -22.51 10.19
N VAL A 470 -36.83 -23.15 11.35
CA VAL A 470 -37.27 -22.47 12.59
C VAL A 470 -36.06 -21.92 13.35
N PRO A 471 -36.05 -20.62 13.74
CA PRO A 471 -34.98 -20.04 14.56
C PRO A 471 -35.06 -20.54 16.01
N VAL A 472 -33.90 -20.89 16.54
CA VAL A 472 -33.68 -21.50 17.85
C VAL A 472 -32.52 -20.76 18.53
N GLU A 473 -32.57 -20.65 19.85
CA GLU A 473 -31.48 -20.07 20.64
C GLU A 473 -30.20 -20.89 20.49
N ASN A 474 -29.09 -20.20 20.21
CA ASN A 474 -27.79 -20.85 20.11
C ASN A 474 -27.10 -20.88 21.48
N THR A 475 -27.10 -22.05 22.12
CA THR A 475 -26.47 -22.28 23.44
C THR A 475 -24.96 -22.06 23.41
N THR A 476 -24.30 -22.24 22.26
CA THR A 476 -22.85 -22.08 22.14
C THR A 476 -22.42 -20.63 21.99
N SER A 477 -23.33 -19.70 21.65
CA SER A 477 -23.05 -18.28 21.39
C SER A 477 -21.94 -18.04 20.33
N VAL A 478 -21.77 -18.97 19.40
CA VAL A 478 -20.77 -18.92 18.31
C VAL A 478 -21.47 -19.06 16.96
N SER A 479 -21.10 -18.22 15.98
CA SER A 479 -21.60 -18.31 14.60
C SER A 479 -21.14 -19.63 13.95
N VAL A 480 -22.08 -20.55 13.76
CA VAL A 480 -21.83 -21.91 13.23
C VAL A 480 -22.52 -22.19 11.90
N GLN A 481 -23.35 -21.27 11.42
CA GLN A 481 -24.16 -21.45 10.22
C GLN A 481 -23.95 -20.33 9.21
N ILE A 482 -24.02 -20.70 7.93
CA ILE A 482 -23.76 -19.84 6.77
C ILE A 482 -24.93 -19.96 5.81
N VAL A 483 -25.32 -18.85 5.18
CA VAL A 483 -26.35 -18.82 4.14
C VAL A 483 -25.71 -18.42 2.82
N THR A 484 -25.98 -19.15 1.75
CA THR A 484 -25.45 -18.86 0.40
C THR A 484 -26.56 -18.71 -0.61
N CYS A 485 -26.34 -17.85 -1.59
CA CYS A 485 -27.24 -17.62 -2.71
C CYS A 485 -26.50 -17.92 -4.02
N GLY A 486 -27.16 -18.66 -4.92
CA GLY A 486 -26.61 -19.01 -6.23
C GLY A 486 -27.56 -18.67 -7.37
N LEU A 487 -26.98 -18.49 -8.57
CA LEU A 487 -27.75 -18.27 -9.81
C LEU A 487 -28.51 -19.50 -10.32
N ASP A 488 -28.65 -20.52 -9.49
CA ASP A 488 -29.47 -21.70 -9.77
C ASP A 488 -30.90 -21.56 -9.24
N GLY A 489 -31.27 -20.37 -8.74
CA GLY A 489 -32.60 -20.14 -8.17
C GLY A 489 -32.74 -20.63 -6.73
N THR A 490 -31.63 -20.89 -6.03
CA THR A 490 -31.67 -21.48 -4.69
C THR A 490 -30.89 -20.67 -3.64
N ILE A 491 -31.40 -20.69 -2.41
CA ILE A 491 -30.71 -20.21 -1.21
C ILE A 491 -30.49 -21.42 -0.29
N MET A 492 -29.25 -21.67 0.12
CA MET A 492 -28.88 -22.84 0.92
C MET A 492 -28.34 -22.43 2.29
N PHE A 493 -28.73 -23.17 3.32
CA PHE A 493 -28.23 -23.01 4.69
C PHE A 493 -27.22 -24.12 4.99
N TRP A 494 -26.08 -23.78 5.58
CA TRP A 494 -24.98 -24.69 5.87
C TRP A 494 -24.68 -24.67 7.37
N ASP A 495 -24.29 -25.82 7.92
CA ASP A 495 -23.87 -25.95 9.33
C ASP A 495 -22.43 -26.48 9.39
N LEU A 496 -21.61 -25.92 10.28
CA LEU A 496 -20.21 -26.28 10.46
C LEU A 496 -20.00 -27.41 11.49
N ARG A 497 -21.00 -27.67 12.34
CA ARG A 497 -20.89 -28.60 13.47
C ARG A 497 -20.87 -30.05 13.02
N VAL A 498 -20.28 -30.91 13.85
CA VAL A 498 -20.24 -32.34 13.55
C VAL A 498 -21.62 -32.96 13.81
N PRO A 499 -22.20 -33.72 12.86
CA PRO A 499 -23.42 -34.48 13.08
C PRO A 499 -23.24 -35.50 14.22
N THR A 500 -24.23 -35.62 15.08
CA THR A 500 -24.29 -36.60 16.18
C THR A 500 -24.64 -37.97 15.61
N ILE A 501 -23.67 -38.67 15.02
CA ILE A 501 -23.82 -40.08 14.66
C ILE A 501 -23.33 -40.93 15.85
N PRO A 502 -24.06 -41.96 16.29
CA PRO A 502 -23.53 -42.93 17.25
C PRO A 502 -22.36 -43.69 16.60
N GLU A 503 -21.18 -43.61 17.20
CA GLU A 503 -19.96 -44.24 16.68
C GLU A 503 -20.16 -45.75 16.46
N GLN A 504 -19.92 -46.22 15.23
CA GLN A 504 -19.46 -47.58 14.98
C GLN A 504 -17.95 -47.51 14.67
N PRO A 505 -17.10 -48.29 15.36
CA PRO A 505 -15.66 -48.26 15.14
C PRO A 505 -15.34 -48.96 13.81
N LEU A 506 -14.89 -48.19 12.81
CA LEU A 506 -14.33 -48.74 11.57
C LEU A 506 -12.81 -48.85 11.70
N ALA A 507 -12.33 -50.06 11.42
CA ALA A 507 -10.97 -50.54 11.61
C ALA A 507 -9.90 -49.70 10.90
N GLY A 508 -8.73 -49.60 11.54
CA GLY A 508 -7.61 -48.81 11.08
C GLY A 508 -7.03 -49.28 9.74
N THR A 509 -6.93 -48.34 8.81
CA THR A 509 -6.10 -48.47 7.61
C THR A 509 -4.82 -47.69 7.84
N LYS A 510 -3.68 -48.40 7.92
CA LYS A 510 -2.34 -47.81 7.99
C LYS A 510 -2.11 -46.96 6.72
N GLN A 511 -1.67 -45.71 6.89
CA GLN A 511 -1.10 -44.92 5.80
C GLN A 511 0.43 -44.91 5.93
N ASP A 512 1.10 -45.19 4.82
CA ASP A 512 2.55 -45.19 4.67
C ASP A 512 3.13 -43.76 4.75
N PRO A 513 4.25 -43.54 5.47
CA PRO A 513 4.82 -42.21 5.62
C PRO A 513 5.94 -41.98 4.59
N GLN A 514 5.62 -41.53 3.37
CA GLN A 514 6.64 -40.97 2.46
C GLN A 514 6.10 -39.88 1.53
N THR A 515 5.96 -38.65 2.05
CA THR A 515 6.36 -37.40 1.35
C THR A 515 6.35 -36.24 2.33
N ALA A 516 7.41 -36.09 3.13
CA ALA A 516 7.62 -34.92 3.97
C ALA A 516 8.41 -33.88 3.17
N GLY A 517 7.69 -32.98 2.50
CA GLY A 517 8.19 -31.71 1.98
C GLY A 517 7.60 -30.59 2.83
N THR A 518 8.46 -29.74 3.38
CA THR A 518 8.22 -28.70 4.38
C THR A 518 6.92 -27.89 4.15
N SER A 519 5.90 -28.13 4.97
CA SER A 519 4.68 -27.31 5.01
C SER A 519 4.30 -27.03 6.46
N TRP A 520 4.14 -25.76 6.82
CA TRP A 520 3.52 -25.35 8.07
C TRP A 520 2.14 -26.00 8.18
N SER A 521 2.00 -27.00 9.06
CA SER A 521 0.79 -27.82 9.21
C SER A 521 -0.28 -27.05 9.99
N VAL A 522 -1.38 -26.68 9.30
CA VAL A 522 -2.55 -26.01 9.88
C VAL A 522 -3.36 -26.97 10.78
N PRO A 523 -3.94 -26.51 11.92
CA PRO A 523 -4.74 -27.34 12.83
C PRO A 523 -5.96 -28.04 12.17
N GLN A 524 -6.28 -29.25 12.65
CA GLN A 524 -7.27 -30.20 12.11
C GLN A 524 -8.76 -29.83 12.33
N ALA A 525 -9.14 -28.55 12.43
CA ALA A 525 -10.46 -28.14 12.98
C ALA A 525 -11.71 -28.52 12.14
N PHE A 526 -11.58 -28.84 10.84
CA PHE A 526 -12.72 -29.12 9.94
C PHE A 526 -12.55 -30.36 9.05
N THR A 527 -11.72 -31.31 9.47
CA THR A 527 -11.46 -32.53 8.67
C THR A 527 -12.74 -33.34 8.40
N HIS A 528 -13.73 -33.30 9.32
CA HIS A 528 -15.02 -33.98 9.18
C HIS A 528 -15.91 -33.43 8.06
N LEU A 529 -15.68 -32.19 7.62
CA LEU A 529 -16.44 -31.53 6.56
C LEU A 529 -15.89 -31.81 5.15
N ARG A 530 -14.67 -32.36 5.04
CA ARG A 530 -14.02 -32.57 3.74
C ARG A 530 -14.84 -33.55 2.88
N SER A 531 -15.43 -33.05 1.80
CA SER A 531 -16.24 -33.77 0.80
C SER A 531 -17.60 -34.31 1.28
N THR A 532 -17.97 -34.07 2.53
CA THR A 532 -19.24 -34.53 3.14
C THR A 532 -20.14 -33.37 3.55
N TRP A 533 -19.64 -32.13 3.46
CA TRP A 533 -20.39 -30.95 3.87
C TRP A 533 -21.54 -30.67 2.91
N ARG A 534 -22.76 -30.80 3.44
CA ARG A 534 -24.04 -30.69 2.72
C ARG A 534 -24.89 -29.60 3.36
N PRO A 535 -25.80 -28.97 2.59
CA PRO A 535 -26.70 -27.98 3.15
C PRO A 535 -27.71 -28.63 4.10
N LEU A 536 -28.05 -27.91 5.17
CA LEU A 536 -29.06 -28.26 6.17
C LEU A 536 -30.46 -28.32 5.53
N PHE A 537 -30.80 -27.29 4.76
CA PHE A 537 -31.97 -27.21 3.90
C PHE A 537 -31.73 -26.19 2.79
N LYS A 538 -32.59 -26.20 1.77
CA LYS A 538 -32.57 -25.25 0.67
C LYS A 538 -33.95 -24.64 0.44
N ILE A 539 -33.96 -23.37 0.05
CA ILE A 539 -35.13 -22.67 -0.48
C ILE A 539 -34.96 -22.68 -2.00
N ASP A 540 -35.96 -23.20 -2.70
CA ASP A 540 -35.96 -23.35 -4.15
C ASP A 540 -37.09 -22.49 -4.72
N PHE A 541 -36.73 -21.51 -5.55
CA PHE A 541 -37.68 -20.63 -6.26
C PHE A 541 -38.15 -21.24 -7.59
N ARG A 542 -37.91 -22.54 -7.81
CA ARG A 542 -38.34 -23.33 -8.99
C ARG A 542 -37.94 -22.74 -10.34
N GLY A 543 -36.90 -21.90 -10.35
CA GLY A 543 -36.43 -21.21 -11.56
C GLY A 543 -37.35 -20.11 -12.07
N GLU A 544 -38.45 -19.78 -11.38
CA GLU A 544 -39.30 -18.62 -11.73
C GLU A 544 -38.57 -17.31 -11.40
N HIS A 545 -37.82 -17.31 -10.31
CA HIS A 545 -37.00 -16.17 -9.91
C HIS A 545 -35.58 -16.62 -9.55
N VAL A 546 -34.57 -15.90 -10.04
CA VAL A 546 -33.16 -16.21 -9.79
C VAL A 546 -32.56 -15.14 -8.86
N PRO A 547 -32.44 -15.40 -7.54
CA PRO A 547 -31.87 -14.44 -6.61
C PRO A 547 -30.35 -14.31 -6.81
N VAL A 548 -29.86 -13.08 -6.69
CA VAL A 548 -28.45 -12.71 -6.86
C VAL A 548 -27.87 -12.22 -5.54
N LYS A 549 -28.61 -11.41 -4.79
CA LYS A 549 -28.21 -10.82 -3.51
C LYS A 549 -29.36 -10.92 -2.53
N PHE A 550 -29.07 -11.17 -1.26
CA PHE A 550 -30.11 -11.22 -0.24
C PHE A 550 -29.68 -10.50 1.04
N SER A 551 -30.66 -10.06 1.83
CA SER A 551 -30.42 -9.38 3.10
C SER A 551 -31.47 -9.76 4.13
N THR A 552 -31.01 -10.25 5.27
CA THR A 552 -31.80 -10.54 6.47
C THR A 552 -31.24 -9.79 7.67
N ASP A 553 -32.12 -9.46 8.60
CA ASP A 553 -31.83 -8.88 9.91
C ASP A 553 -31.03 -9.82 10.83
N LEU A 554 -30.99 -11.12 10.52
CA LEU A 554 -30.25 -12.14 11.27
C LEU A 554 -28.85 -12.42 10.74
N CYS A 555 -28.48 -11.75 9.65
CA CYS A 555 -27.13 -11.77 9.12
C CYS A 555 -26.36 -10.55 9.60
N THR A 556 -25.06 -10.72 9.80
CA THR A 556 -24.17 -9.64 10.22
C THR A 556 -23.88 -8.67 9.07
N CYS A 557 -24.86 -7.88 8.64
CA CYS A 557 -24.55 -6.65 7.91
C CYS A 557 -24.10 -5.57 8.91
N GLN A 558 -22.81 -5.61 9.27
CA GLN A 558 -22.07 -4.48 9.86
C GLN A 558 -22.74 -3.75 11.04
N ARG A 559 -23.45 -4.46 11.93
CA ARG A 559 -23.60 -3.93 13.30
C ARG A 559 -22.22 -3.97 13.93
N ASN A 560 -21.47 -2.88 13.80
CA ASN A 560 -20.43 -2.52 14.75
C ASN A 560 -21.14 -2.18 16.08
N THR A 561 -21.82 -3.16 16.69
CA THR A 561 -22.06 -3.12 18.12
C THR A 561 -20.69 -2.98 18.74
N ALA A 562 -20.50 -1.86 19.44
CA ALA A 562 -19.37 -1.55 20.29
C ALA A 562 -18.66 -2.82 20.75
N VAL A 563 -17.36 -2.90 20.45
CA VAL A 563 -16.37 -3.86 20.96
C VAL A 563 -16.94 -4.57 22.20
N LYS A 564 -17.67 -5.66 21.99
CA LYS A 564 -17.86 -6.63 23.05
C LYS A 564 -16.48 -7.24 23.13
N GLU A 565 -15.83 -7.07 24.28
CA GLU A 565 -14.64 -7.81 24.65
C GLU A 565 -14.88 -9.26 24.24
N PHE A 566 -14.24 -9.68 23.16
CA PHE A 566 -14.23 -11.08 22.78
C PHE A 566 -13.61 -11.79 23.97
N SER A 567 -14.33 -12.78 24.53
CA SER A 567 -13.74 -13.65 25.56
C SER A 567 -12.38 -14.13 25.03
N GLU A 568 -11.32 -13.98 25.83
CA GLU A 568 -9.94 -14.27 25.41
C GLU A 568 -9.73 -15.70 24.88
N ALA A 569 -10.68 -16.61 25.14
CA ALA A 569 -10.70 -17.95 24.55
C ALA A 569 -11.46 -17.96 23.21
N LEU A 570 -10.72 -18.12 22.11
CA LEU A 570 -11.29 -18.44 20.79
C LEU A 570 -12.00 -19.81 20.83
N PRO A 571 -13.22 -19.94 20.26
CA PRO A 571 -13.96 -21.20 20.29
C PRO A 571 -13.31 -22.28 19.42
N ASP A 572 -13.15 -23.49 19.97
CA ASP A 572 -12.69 -24.67 19.24
C ASP A 572 -13.86 -25.31 18.47
N TYR A 573 -13.90 -25.10 17.17
CA TYR A 573 -14.95 -25.60 16.29
C TYR A 573 -14.93 -27.13 16.12
N SER A 574 -13.82 -27.81 16.44
CA SER A 574 -13.71 -29.27 16.30
C SER A 574 -14.57 -30.03 17.32
N GLN A 575 -14.89 -29.39 18.45
CA GLN A 575 -15.64 -29.98 19.55
C GLN A 575 -17.14 -29.67 19.50
N LEU A 576 -17.58 -28.78 18.59
CA LEU A 576 -18.97 -28.37 18.50
C LEU A 576 -19.83 -29.45 17.83
N ARG A 577 -20.84 -29.94 18.56
CA ARG A 577 -21.81 -30.95 18.09
C ARG A 577 -23.19 -30.32 17.91
N ILE A 578 -23.99 -30.92 17.02
CA ILE A 578 -25.40 -30.55 16.85
C ILE A 578 -26.19 -31.08 18.06
N HIS A 579 -26.85 -30.19 18.80
CA HIS A 579 -27.74 -30.59 19.89
C HIS A 579 -28.97 -31.34 19.34
N PRO A 580 -29.51 -32.33 20.06
CA PRO A 580 -30.75 -32.99 19.66
C PRO A 580 -31.95 -32.02 19.73
N ALA A 581 -32.91 -32.17 18.81
CA ALA A 581 -34.04 -31.26 18.65
C ALA A 581 -34.91 -31.05 19.90
N ASN A 582 -34.85 -31.96 20.89
CA ASN A 582 -35.64 -31.90 22.12
C ASN A 582 -35.09 -30.90 23.17
N GLU A 583 -33.87 -30.41 23.03
CA GLU A 583 -33.23 -29.46 23.99
C GLU A 583 -33.27 -28.01 23.50
N MET A 584 -33.88 -27.76 22.34
CA MET A 584 -33.85 -26.49 21.64
C MET A 584 -34.97 -25.54 22.09
N LYS A 585 -34.62 -24.36 22.60
CA LYS A 585 -35.58 -23.29 22.86
C LYS A 585 -35.89 -22.51 21.57
N VAL A 586 -37.14 -22.59 21.12
CA VAL A 586 -37.62 -21.86 19.94
C VAL A 586 -37.73 -20.37 20.26
N LEU A 587 -37.28 -19.53 19.33
CA LEU A 587 -37.38 -18.08 19.44
C LEU A 587 -38.52 -17.59 18.54
N GLU A 588 -39.65 -17.19 19.12
CA GLU A 588 -40.86 -16.80 18.38
C GLU A 588 -40.82 -15.34 17.87
N ASP A 589 -40.05 -14.46 18.52
CA ASP A 589 -40.00 -13.01 18.21
C ASP A 589 -38.98 -12.63 17.12
N ILE A 590 -38.38 -13.62 16.44
CA ILE A 590 -37.35 -13.39 15.43
C ILE A 590 -37.97 -13.26 14.04
N ASN A 591 -37.57 -12.23 13.28
CA ASN A 591 -38.00 -12.08 11.90
C ASN A 591 -37.31 -13.13 11.01
N THR A 592 -38.10 -13.97 10.35
CA THR A 592 -37.61 -14.98 9.40
C THR A 592 -37.72 -14.53 7.95
N LYS A 593 -38.09 -13.27 7.72
CA LYS A 593 -38.32 -12.70 6.40
C LYS A 593 -37.07 -12.01 5.88
N PHE A 594 -36.83 -12.15 4.59
CA PHE A 594 -35.67 -11.57 3.92
C PHE A 594 -36.06 -10.94 2.59
N TYR A 595 -35.25 -9.97 2.18
CA TYR A 595 -35.30 -9.42 0.83
C TYR A 595 -34.24 -10.10 -0.04
N ALA A 596 -34.59 -10.45 -1.26
CA ALA A 596 -33.67 -10.95 -2.27
C ALA A 596 -33.89 -10.23 -3.60
N GLY A 597 -32.81 -9.70 -4.17
CA GLY A 597 -32.81 -9.08 -5.50
C GLY A 597 -32.48 -10.12 -6.56
N THR A 598 -33.13 -10.06 -7.71
CA THR A 598 -33.01 -11.06 -8.78
C THR A 598 -32.18 -10.56 -9.96
N GLU A 599 -31.83 -11.49 -10.85
CA GLU A 599 -31.16 -11.21 -12.12
C GLU A 599 -32.04 -10.39 -13.08
N ASP A 600 -33.35 -10.57 -13.02
CA ASP A 600 -34.33 -9.87 -13.86
C ASP A 600 -34.71 -8.47 -13.32
N GLY A 601 -34.14 -8.06 -12.19
CA GLY A 601 -34.41 -6.75 -11.57
C GLY A 601 -35.60 -6.72 -10.62
N GLU A 602 -36.20 -7.86 -10.33
CA GLU A 602 -37.26 -8.00 -9.32
C GLU A 602 -36.68 -8.04 -7.90
N LEU A 603 -37.43 -7.49 -6.95
CA LEU A 603 -37.18 -7.60 -5.52
C LEU A 603 -38.20 -8.56 -4.91
N ILE A 604 -37.71 -9.67 -4.39
CA ILE A 604 -38.44 -10.71 -3.69
C ILE A 604 -38.41 -10.41 -2.20
N TYR A 605 -39.55 -10.57 -1.54
CA TYR A 605 -39.68 -10.63 -0.10
C TYR A 605 -40.31 -11.96 0.28
N SER A 606 -39.57 -12.78 1.02
CA SER A 606 -39.98 -14.15 1.35
C SER A 606 -39.60 -14.51 2.78
N ASP A 607 -40.29 -15.50 3.33
CA ASP A 607 -39.89 -16.20 4.56
C ASP A 607 -38.98 -17.39 4.18
N TRP A 608 -37.99 -17.74 5.01
CA TRP A 608 -37.23 -18.99 4.82
C TRP A 608 -37.81 -20.17 5.59
N LYS A 609 -38.74 -19.94 6.51
CA LYS A 609 -39.37 -20.99 7.30
C LYS A 609 -40.09 -21.96 6.36
N LEU A 610 -39.74 -23.24 6.42
CA LEU A 610 -40.30 -24.24 5.52
C LEU A 610 -41.75 -24.55 5.90
N GLY A 611 -42.64 -24.49 4.92
CA GLY A 611 -44.01 -24.95 5.06
C GLY A 611 -44.06 -26.48 5.10
N LYS A 612 -45.12 -27.04 5.68
CA LYS A 612 -45.43 -28.47 5.60
C LYS A 612 -46.70 -28.65 4.79
N ASP A 613 -46.66 -29.51 3.77
CA ASP A 613 -47.86 -29.92 3.05
C ASP A 613 -48.73 -30.86 3.89
N GLU A 614 -49.97 -31.11 3.45
CA GLU A 614 -50.87 -32.10 4.08
C GLU A 614 -50.25 -33.50 4.18
N SER A 615 -49.28 -33.82 3.32
CA SER A 615 -48.49 -35.06 3.32
C SER A 615 -47.28 -35.04 4.28
N GLY A 616 -47.06 -33.95 5.02
CA GLY A 616 -45.92 -33.77 5.93
C GLY A 616 -44.57 -33.49 5.25
N GLN A 617 -44.52 -33.43 3.92
CA GLN A 617 -43.32 -33.00 3.18
C GLN A 617 -43.09 -31.49 3.35
N GLN A 618 -41.83 -31.12 3.53
CA GLN A 618 -41.43 -29.72 3.63
C GLN A 618 -41.30 -29.10 2.24
N HIS A 619 -41.90 -27.94 2.04
CA HIS A 619 -41.78 -27.16 0.80
C HIS A 619 -41.23 -25.76 1.09
N SER A 620 -40.54 -25.20 0.10
CA SER A 620 -40.19 -23.78 0.12
C SER A 620 -41.45 -22.93 0.07
N PRO A 621 -41.61 -21.92 0.94
CA PRO A 621 -42.73 -21.02 0.86
C PRO A 621 -42.67 -20.22 -0.44
N LYS A 622 -43.83 -19.88 -1.00
CA LYS A 622 -43.91 -18.94 -2.11
C LYS A 622 -43.52 -17.53 -1.62
N PRO A 623 -42.89 -16.71 -2.47
CA PRO A 623 -42.66 -15.31 -2.15
C PRO A 623 -43.91 -14.61 -1.62
N LEU A 624 -43.78 -13.90 -0.50
CA LEU A 624 -44.86 -13.11 0.09
C LEU A 624 -45.16 -11.88 -0.77
N PHE A 625 -44.10 -11.31 -1.37
CA PHE A 625 -44.17 -10.14 -2.21
C PHE A 625 -43.06 -10.20 -3.26
N CYS A 626 -43.39 -9.83 -4.49
CA CYS A 626 -42.44 -9.70 -5.60
C CYS A 626 -42.81 -8.44 -6.39
N VAL A 627 -41.82 -7.59 -6.68
CA VAL A 627 -42.03 -6.33 -7.41
C VAL A 627 -40.86 -6.08 -8.35
N GLY A 628 -41.16 -5.59 -9.56
CA GLY A 628 -40.14 -5.08 -10.49
C GLY A 628 -39.52 -3.81 -9.92
N ALA A 629 -38.40 -3.95 -9.21
CA ALA A 629 -37.70 -2.84 -8.56
C ALA A 629 -36.79 -2.08 -9.52
N HIS A 630 -36.14 -2.82 -10.42
CA HIS A 630 -35.13 -2.36 -11.36
C HIS A 630 -35.38 -2.95 -12.74
N LEU A 631 -34.86 -2.31 -13.78
CA LEU A 631 -35.01 -2.77 -15.17
C LEU A 631 -34.08 -3.94 -15.53
N MET A 632 -33.04 -4.14 -14.73
CA MET A 632 -32.01 -5.15 -14.89
C MET A 632 -31.57 -5.64 -13.50
N MET A 633 -30.66 -6.62 -13.46
CA MET A 633 -30.10 -7.24 -12.25
C MET A 633 -29.93 -6.29 -11.07
N VAL A 634 -30.43 -6.71 -9.91
CA VAL A 634 -30.23 -6.00 -8.65
C VAL A 634 -28.81 -6.27 -8.16
N ASN A 635 -27.94 -5.26 -8.25
CA ASN A 635 -26.52 -5.35 -7.90
C ASN A 635 -26.27 -5.35 -6.39
N THR A 636 -27.13 -4.70 -5.61
CA THR A 636 -26.98 -4.55 -4.16
C THR A 636 -28.33 -4.69 -3.48
N VAL A 637 -28.37 -5.43 -2.38
CA VAL A 637 -29.49 -5.48 -1.43
C VAL A 637 -28.88 -5.39 -0.03
N GLN A 638 -29.09 -4.27 0.67
CA GLN A 638 -28.51 -4.04 1.99
C GLN A 638 -29.53 -3.39 2.94
N ARG A 639 -29.86 -4.07 4.05
CA ARG A 639 -30.60 -3.46 5.16
C ARG A 639 -29.80 -2.35 5.83
N SER A 640 -30.49 -1.34 6.34
CA SER A 640 -29.86 -0.25 7.09
C SER A 640 -29.25 -0.77 8.39
N PRO A 641 -28.02 -0.35 8.76
CA PRO A 641 -27.42 -0.68 10.06
C PRO A 641 -28.23 -0.15 11.26
N PHE A 642 -29.06 0.87 11.04
CA PHE A 642 -29.84 1.57 12.07
C PHE A 642 -31.31 1.16 12.10
N PHE A 643 -31.91 0.88 10.94
CA PHE A 643 -33.33 0.56 10.80
C PHE A 643 -33.50 -0.83 10.20
N GLN A 644 -34.06 -1.76 10.98
CA GLN A 644 -34.20 -3.15 10.56
C GLN A 644 -35.23 -3.32 9.42
N ASP A 645 -36.20 -2.41 9.35
CA ASP A 645 -37.26 -2.40 8.36
C ASP A 645 -36.88 -1.68 7.06
N ILE A 646 -35.72 -1.02 6.97
CA ILE A 646 -35.32 -0.26 5.77
C ILE A 646 -34.25 -1.01 4.97
N THR A 647 -34.47 -1.16 3.67
CA THR A 647 -33.55 -1.84 2.73
C THR A 647 -33.20 -0.96 1.55
N LEU A 648 -31.90 -0.80 1.27
CA LEU A 648 -31.38 -0.18 0.06
C LEU A 648 -31.20 -1.23 -1.03
N THR A 649 -31.66 -0.92 -2.23
CA THR A 649 -31.42 -1.71 -3.43
C THR A 649 -30.81 -0.83 -4.51
N THR A 650 -29.87 -1.37 -5.28
CA THR A 650 -29.23 -0.66 -6.39
C THR A 650 -29.30 -1.51 -7.64
N GLY A 651 -29.92 -0.98 -8.70
CA GLY A 651 -29.85 -1.51 -10.05
C GLY A 651 -29.01 -0.60 -10.95
N PRO A 652 -28.80 -0.95 -12.23
CA PRO A 652 -27.96 -0.17 -13.12
C PRO A 652 -28.42 1.28 -13.32
N LEU A 653 -29.72 1.57 -13.30
CA LEU A 653 -30.22 2.91 -13.65
C LEU A 653 -30.52 3.81 -12.45
N HIS A 654 -30.93 3.22 -11.32
CA HIS A 654 -31.34 3.95 -10.13
C HIS A 654 -31.13 3.10 -8.88
N PHE A 655 -31.11 3.75 -7.72
CA PHE A 655 -31.29 3.07 -6.45
C PHE A 655 -32.73 3.25 -5.95
N ALA A 656 -33.17 2.33 -5.10
CA ALA A 656 -34.47 2.37 -4.47
C ALA A 656 -34.38 1.92 -3.00
N ILE A 657 -35.07 2.63 -2.12
CA ILE A 657 -35.14 2.35 -0.68
C ILE A 657 -36.54 1.86 -0.34
N TRP A 658 -36.61 0.74 0.38
CA TRP A 658 -37.82 0.00 0.67
C TRP A 658 -38.04 -0.08 2.18
N LYS A 659 -39.30 -0.13 2.60
CA LYS A 659 -39.70 -0.34 4.00
C LYS A 659 -40.47 -1.64 4.15
N GLU A 660 -40.12 -2.42 5.16
CA GLU A 660 -40.76 -3.69 5.46
C GLU A 660 -42.24 -3.48 5.77
N GLY A 661 -43.10 -4.28 5.13
CA GLY A 661 -44.56 -4.17 5.25
C GLY A 661 -45.20 -3.08 4.38
N VAL A 662 -44.43 -2.32 3.58
CA VAL A 662 -44.95 -1.42 2.54
C VAL A 662 -44.87 -2.15 1.20
N THR A 663 -46.02 -2.53 0.67
CA THR A 663 -46.14 -3.25 -0.63
C THR A 663 -46.42 -2.31 -1.79
N GLU A 664 -46.68 -1.04 -1.48
CA GLU A 664 -47.13 -0.01 -2.41
C GLU A 664 -46.03 0.46 -3.39
N GLY A 665 -44.75 0.17 -3.10
CA GLY A 665 -43.61 0.61 -3.89
C GLY A 665 -42.42 1.01 -3.01
N PRO A 666 -41.33 1.50 -3.61
CA PRO A 666 -40.20 2.04 -2.87
C PRO A 666 -40.59 3.37 -2.21
N LEU A 667 -40.03 3.64 -1.03
CA LEU A 667 -40.17 4.94 -0.37
C LEU A 667 -39.41 6.01 -1.16
N VAL A 668 -38.13 5.76 -1.44
CA VAL A 668 -37.30 6.69 -2.20
C VAL A 668 -36.80 5.97 -3.44
N LYS A 669 -36.94 6.61 -4.60
CA LYS A 669 -36.40 6.15 -5.87
C LYS A 669 -35.60 7.26 -6.52
N SER A 670 -34.34 6.99 -6.83
CA SER A 670 -33.48 7.99 -7.46
C SER A 670 -33.86 8.20 -8.92
N GLN A 671 -33.57 9.39 -9.43
CA GLN A 671 -33.57 9.63 -10.87
C GLN A 671 -32.32 9.03 -11.50
N TRP A 672 -32.38 8.73 -12.81
CA TRP A 672 -31.22 8.28 -13.55
C TRP A 672 -30.22 9.43 -13.68
N SER A 673 -28.99 9.22 -13.22
CA SER A 673 -27.94 10.24 -13.17
C SER A 673 -26.93 10.12 -14.31
N GLY A 674 -27.35 9.58 -15.46
CA GLY A 674 -26.60 9.51 -16.73
C GLY A 674 -25.68 8.30 -16.90
N ASP A 675 -25.17 7.74 -15.81
CA ASP A 675 -24.26 6.59 -15.79
C ASP A 675 -24.82 5.46 -14.93
N GLU A 676 -24.32 4.24 -15.16
CA GLU A 676 -24.83 3.07 -14.45
C GLU A 676 -24.37 2.99 -12.99
N CYS A 677 -25.31 2.78 -12.08
CA CYS A 677 -25.08 2.47 -10.67
C CYS A 677 -24.66 1.01 -10.51
N THR A 678 -23.51 0.78 -9.87
CA THR A 678 -22.87 -0.53 -9.80
C THR A 678 -22.96 -1.17 -8.44
N VAL A 679 -22.85 -0.39 -7.37
CA VAL A 679 -22.88 -0.88 -5.98
C VAL A 679 -23.32 0.24 -5.06
N GLY A 680 -24.04 -0.10 -3.99
CA GLY A 680 -24.41 0.83 -2.93
C GLY A 680 -23.96 0.34 -1.56
N CYS A 681 -23.70 1.26 -0.63
CA CYS A 681 -23.51 0.90 0.78
C CYS A 681 -23.94 2.00 1.76
N TRP A 682 -24.55 1.61 2.88
CA TRP A 682 -24.89 2.52 3.98
C TRP A 682 -23.66 2.99 4.75
N SER A 683 -23.70 4.21 5.31
CA SER A 683 -22.75 4.62 6.35
C SER A 683 -22.96 3.79 7.62
N LEU A 684 -21.89 3.56 8.37
CA LEU A 684 -21.92 2.78 9.62
C LEU A 684 -22.16 3.62 10.87
N SER A 685 -22.12 4.95 10.77
CA SER A 685 -22.30 5.85 11.93
C SER A 685 -23.33 6.96 11.74
N ARG A 686 -23.73 7.26 10.50
CA ARG A 686 -24.81 8.21 10.22
C ARG A 686 -25.98 7.54 9.49
N PRO A 687 -27.20 7.60 10.00
CA PRO A 687 -28.35 6.89 9.43
C PRO A 687 -28.85 7.47 8.11
N ALA A 688 -28.67 8.77 7.87
CA ALA A 688 -29.15 9.42 6.64
C ALA A 688 -28.19 9.29 5.45
N VAL A 689 -26.95 8.82 5.69
CA VAL A 689 -25.86 8.85 4.72
C VAL A 689 -25.61 7.48 4.10
N PHE A 690 -25.47 7.44 2.77
CA PHE A 690 -25.04 6.26 2.02
C PHE A 690 -24.24 6.65 0.78
N PHE A 691 -23.55 5.67 0.20
CA PHE A 691 -22.63 5.84 -0.92
C PHE A 691 -23.07 5.00 -2.11
N ILE A 692 -23.00 5.55 -3.33
CA ILE A 692 -23.32 4.85 -4.58
C ILE A 692 -22.12 4.93 -5.52
N GLY A 693 -21.59 3.78 -5.94
CA GLY A 693 -20.51 3.67 -6.92
C GLY A 693 -21.05 3.52 -8.34
N LYS A 694 -20.40 4.16 -9.31
CA LYS A 694 -20.80 4.14 -10.73
C LYS A 694 -19.84 3.38 -11.64
N ALA A 695 -20.32 3.05 -12.84
CA ALA A 695 -19.56 2.36 -13.87
C ALA A 695 -18.43 3.19 -14.50
N ASN A 696 -18.56 4.51 -14.47
CA ASN A 696 -17.53 5.45 -14.93
C ASN A 696 -16.42 5.73 -13.88
N GLY A 697 -16.48 5.09 -12.71
CA GLY A 697 -15.51 5.33 -11.63
C GLY A 697 -15.83 6.53 -10.73
N CYS A 698 -17.03 7.11 -10.81
CA CYS A 698 -17.50 8.15 -9.89
C CYS A 698 -18.16 7.55 -8.64
N LEU A 699 -18.07 8.28 -7.54
CA LEU A 699 -18.70 7.94 -6.27
C LEU A 699 -19.65 9.06 -5.85
N GLU A 700 -20.91 8.72 -5.63
CA GLU A 700 -21.91 9.65 -5.12
C GLU A 700 -22.11 9.46 -3.62
N VAL A 701 -22.14 10.57 -2.89
CA VAL A 701 -22.48 10.65 -1.47
C VAL A 701 -23.88 11.23 -1.35
N TRP A 702 -24.77 10.48 -0.71
CA TRP A 702 -26.16 10.85 -0.48
C TRP A 702 -26.41 11.10 1.01
N ASN A 703 -27.26 12.09 1.30
CA ASN A 703 -27.77 12.39 2.64
C ASN A 703 -29.25 12.72 2.52
N LEU A 704 -30.12 11.80 2.93
CA LEU A 704 -31.57 11.94 2.72
C LEU A 704 -32.20 13.09 3.49
N LEU A 705 -31.58 13.52 4.59
CA LEU A 705 -32.03 14.67 5.37
C LEU A 705 -31.59 16.01 4.77
N GLU A 706 -30.79 16.01 3.71
CA GLU A 706 -30.36 17.23 3.01
C GLU A 706 -30.95 17.29 1.60
N SER A 707 -30.89 16.18 0.86
CA SER A 707 -31.61 16.03 -0.39
C SER A 707 -31.92 14.57 -0.69
N SER A 708 -33.17 14.29 -1.04
CA SER A 708 -33.63 12.99 -1.55
C SER A 708 -33.58 12.88 -3.07
N ILE A 709 -33.37 14.00 -3.78
CA ILE A 709 -33.46 14.09 -5.25
C ILE A 709 -32.09 14.02 -5.90
N LYS A 710 -31.09 14.72 -5.33
CA LYS A 710 -29.73 14.81 -5.88
C LYS A 710 -28.69 14.41 -4.83
N PRO A 711 -27.54 13.86 -5.26
CA PRO A 711 -26.45 13.59 -4.33
C PRO A 711 -25.92 14.90 -3.72
N VAL A 712 -25.49 14.83 -2.47
CA VAL A 712 -24.85 15.96 -1.78
C VAL A 712 -23.49 16.26 -2.40
N HIS A 713 -22.76 15.20 -2.74
CA HIS A 713 -21.45 15.31 -3.35
C HIS A 713 -21.22 14.19 -4.35
N VAL A 714 -20.57 14.52 -5.46
CA VAL A 714 -20.14 13.55 -6.47
C VAL A 714 -18.65 13.69 -6.60
N GLN A 715 -17.92 12.69 -6.12
CA GLN A 715 -16.48 12.64 -6.31
C GLN A 715 -16.21 11.98 -7.66
N THR A 716 -15.63 12.76 -8.58
CA THR A 716 -15.25 12.30 -9.91
C THR A 716 -13.86 11.68 -9.88
N HIS A 717 -13.57 10.79 -10.83
CA HIS A 717 -12.24 10.17 -11.00
C HIS A 717 -11.69 9.39 -9.78
N VAL A 718 -12.58 8.86 -8.92
CA VAL A 718 -12.22 7.98 -7.80
C VAL A 718 -11.47 6.74 -8.30
N THR A 719 -11.90 6.19 -9.44
CA THR A 719 -11.18 5.17 -10.20
C THR A 719 -11.26 5.49 -11.70
N SER A 720 -10.34 4.93 -12.51
CA SER A 720 -10.34 5.09 -13.96
C SER A 720 -11.33 4.16 -14.69
N SER A 721 -12.09 3.35 -13.94
CA SER A 721 -12.94 2.29 -14.46
C SER A 721 -14.05 1.91 -13.48
N ARG A 722 -14.89 0.93 -13.85
CA ARG A 722 -16.08 0.48 -13.12
C ARG A 722 -15.78 0.15 -11.67
N ILE A 723 -16.52 0.78 -10.75
CA ILE A 723 -16.47 0.41 -9.32
C ILE A 723 -17.13 -0.96 -9.17
N THR A 724 -16.44 -1.90 -8.52
CA THR A 724 -16.91 -3.28 -8.33
C THR A 724 -17.48 -3.48 -6.94
N CYS A 725 -16.84 -2.94 -5.90
CA CYS A 725 -17.27 -3.07 -4.52
C CYS A 725 -16.99 -1.81 -3.71
N LEU A 726 -17.89 -1.51 -2.79
CA LEU A 726 -17.74 -0.49 -1.75
C LEU A 726 -17.90 -1.13 -0.37
N LYS A 727 -16.95 -0.88 0.53
CA LYS A 727 -17.04 -1.35 1.92
C LYS A 727 -16.60 -0.27 2.91
N PRO A 728 -17.52 0.29 3.70
CA PRO A 728 -17.17 1.22 4.77
C PRO A 728 -16.60 0.48 5.98
N TRP A 729 -15.75 1.16 6.73
CA TRP A 729 -15.15 0.66 7.97
C TRP A 729 -15.00 1.79 9.00
N ALA A 730 -15.62 1.62 10.15
CA ALA A 730 -15.49 2.54 11.28
C ALA A 730 -14.42 2.01 12.24
N VAL A 731 -13.20 2.53 12.13
CA VAL A 731 -12.04 2.09 12.93
C VAL A 731 -12.15 2.58 14.37
N SER A 732 -12.56 3.85 14.51
CA SER A 732 -12.72 4.52 15.78
C SER A 732 -13.82 5.57 15.64
N LEU A 733 -14.26 6.14 16.77
CA LEU A 733 -15.22 7.25 16.79
C LEU A 733 -14.76 8.50 16.01
N LYS A 734 -13.47 8.58 15.65
CA LYS A 734 -12.87 9.72 14.96
C LYS A 734 -12.37 9.42 13.55
N LYS A 735 -12.29 8.15 13.14
CA LYS A 735 -11.70 7.77 11.84
C LYS A 735 -12.50 6.67 11.18
N HIS A 736 -12.97 6.98 9.98
CA HIS A 736 -13.82 6.13 9.16
C HIS A 736 -13.18 6.03 7.77
N PHE A 737 -13.14 4.83 7.21
CA PHE A 737 -12.61 4.58 5.88
C PHE A 737 -13.67 3.98 4.96
N LEU A 738 -13.49 4.18 3.66
CA LEU A 738 -14.27 3.57 2.60
C LEU A 738 -13.32 2.89 1.63
N ALA A 739 -13.39 1.56 1.53
CA ALA A 739 -12.71 0.80 0.51
C ALA A 739 -13.51 0.86 -0.79
N VAL A 740 -12.85 1.27 -1.87
CA VAL A 740 -13.36 1.35 -3.24
C VAL A 740 -12.48 0.47 -4.11
N THR A 741 -13.10 -0.43 -4.85
CA THR A 741 -12.38 -1.35 -5.76
C THR A 741 -12.87 -1.18 -7.18
N ASN A 742 -12.00 -1.49 -8.15
CA ASN A 742 -12.38 -1.49 -9.55
C ASN A 742 -12.19 -2.84 -10.24
N ASP A 743 -12.73 -2.91 -11.45
CA ASP A 743 -12.58 -4.05 -12.35
C ASP A 743 -11.15 -4.24 -12.90
N LEU A 744 -10.24 -3.27 -12.74
CA LEU A 744 -8.83 -3.36 -13.13
C LEU A 744 -7.93 -3.97 -12.04
N GLY A 745 -8.49 -4.40 -10.90
CA GLY A 745 -7.70 -5.03 -9.84
C GLY A 745 -7.10 -4.06 -8.83
N VAL A 746 -7.54 -2.80 -8.81
CA VAL A 746 -7.04 -1.73 -7.94
C VAL A 746 -7.98 -1.58 -6.74
N LEU A 747 -7.39 -1.54 -5.54
CA LEU A 747 -8.07 -1.17 -4.30
C LEU A 747 -7.62 0.23 -3.89
N ARG A 748 -8.56 1.16 -3.67
CA ARG A 748 -8.32 2.49 -3.10
C ARG A 748 -9.11 2.65 -1.82
N ILE A 749 -8.53 3.34 -0.85
CA ILE A 749 -9.10 3.53 0.47
C ILE A 749 -9.19 5.02 0.72
N PHE A 750 -10.40 5.49 0.98
CA PHE A 750 -10.70 6.88 1.23
C PHE A 750 -11.03 7.08 2.71
N GLU A 751 -10.48 8.13 3.32
CA GLU A 751 -10.89 8.61 4.63
C GLU A 751 -12.19 9.41 4.48
N ILE A 752 -13.20 9.05 5.27
CA ILE A 752 -14.49 9.72 5.31
C ILE A 752 -14.37 10.93 6.23
N LEU A 753 -14.69 12.13 5.74
CA LEU A 753 -14.65 13.34 6.56
C LEU A 753 -15.68 13.33 7.69
N ARG A 754 -15.38 14.10 8.75
CA ARG A 754 -16.21 14.22 9.96
C ARG A 754 -17.67 14.53 9.69
N THR A 755 -17.93 15.37 8.69
CA THR A 755 -19.29 15.73 8.27
C THR A 755 -20.14 14.52 7.90
N LEU A 756 -19.55 13.46 7.35
CA LEU A 756 -20.27 12.28 6.85
C LEU A 756 -20.38 11.13 7.86
N TYR A 757 -19.56 11.12 8.91
CA TYR A 757 -19.59 10.07 9.93
C TYR A 757 -20.07 10.54 11.32
N HIS A 758 -20.05 11.84 11.62
CA HIS A 758 -20.51 12.36 12.90
C HIS A 758 -22.03 12.63 12.88
N PRO A 759 -22.86 11.89 13.63
CA PRO A 759 -24.30 12.06 13.59
C PRO A 759 -24.74 13.40 14.20
N VAL A 760 -25.75 14.01 13.61
CA VAL A 760 -26.39 15.22 14.13
C VAL A 760 -27.31 14.84 15.29
N LYS A 761 -27.54 15.76 16.24
CA LYS A 761 -28.46 15.53 17.37
C LYS A 761 -29.85 15.13 16.85
N ASN A 762 -30.41 14.04 17.42
CA ASN A 762 -31.71 13.48 17.08
C ASN A 762 -31.88 13.06 15.61
N GLU A 763 -30.78 12.74 14.89
CA GLU A 763 -30.83 12.35 13.48
C GLU A 763 -31.66 11.09 13.23
N ILE A 764 -31.57 10.07 14.10
CA ILE A 764 -32.36 8.83 14.00
C ILE A 764 -33.86 9.15 14.01
N SER A 765 -34.33 9.90 14.99
CA SER A 765 -35.75 10.27 15.10
C SER A 765 -36.24 11.15 13.94
N ARG A 766 -35.38 12.03 13.40
CA ARG A 766 -35.72 12.79 12.18
C ARG A 766 -35.88 11.87 10.98
N MET A 767 -35.00 10.88 10.86
CA MET A 767 -35.03 9.91 9.77
C MET A 767 -36.25 8.98 9.85
N GLU A 768 -36.65 8.56 11.05
CA GLU A 768 -37.90 7.82 11.27
C GLU A 768 -39.11 8.62 10.79
N LYS A 769 -39.20 9.89 11.18
CA LYS A 769 -40.25 10.82 10.72
C LYS A 769 -40.22 10.99 9.20
N TYR A 770 -39.05 11.11 8.60
CA TYR A 770 -38.89 11.20 7.15
C TYR A 770 -39.45 9.95 6.44
N PHE A 771 -39.11 8.75 6.90
CA PHE A 771 -39.64 7.52 6.31
C PHE A 771 -41.15 7.34 6.53
N ASP A 772 -41.69 7.75 7.68
CA ASP A 772 -43.13 7.73 7.92
C ASP A 772 -43.88 8.75 7.08
N MET A 773 -43.29 9.92 6.86
CA MET A 773 -43.79 10.91 5.91
C MET A 773 -43.84 10.31 4.51
N GLU A 774 -42.73 9.78 4.00
CA GLU A 774 -42.64 9.19 2.66
C GLU A 774 -43.63 8.01 2.47
N LYS A 775 -43.83 7.21 3.52
CA LYS A 775 -44.86 6.15 3.52
C LYS A 775 -46.27 6.73 3.33
N ASN A 776 -46.58 7.84 3.97
CA ASN A 776 -47.88 8.51 3.81
C ASN A 776 -48.02 9.14 2.42
N TYR A 777 -46.94 9.71 1.86
CA TYR A 777 -46.87 10.19 0.47
C TYR A 777 -47.23 9.08 -0.51
N LEU A 778 -46.56 7.94 -0.37
CA LEU A 778 -46.74 6.80 -1.26
C LEU A 778 -48.19 6.28 -1.23
N LYS A 779 -48.78 6.18 -0.03
CA LYS A 779 -50.19 5.80 0.13
C LYS A 779 -51.15 6.79 -0.53
N PHE A 780 -50.93 8.08 -0.32
CA PHE A 780 -51.74 9.14 -0.93
C PHE A 780 -51.70 9.07 -2.46
N TRP A 781 -50.50 8.97 -3.05
CA TRP A 781 -50.34 8.88 -4.50
C TRP A 781 -50.92 7.61 -5.10
N GLN A 782 -50.81 6.47 -4.39
CA GLN A 782 -51.45 5.24 -4.81
C GLN A 782 -52.98 5.33 -4.83
N GLU A 783 -53.59 5.93 -3.80
CA GLU A 783 -55.04 6.15 -3.77
C GLU A 783 -55.47 7.02 -4.96
N LYS A 784 -54.68 8.05 -5.27
CA LYS A 784 -54.89 8.92 -6.42
C LYS A 784 -54.77 8.18 -7.75
N GLU A 785 -53.75 7.35 -7.92
CA GLU A 785 -53.57 6.54 -9.13
C GLU A 785 -54.72 5.54 -9.33
N LYS A 786 -55.22 4.95 -8.23
CA LYS A 786 -56.42 4.08 -8.26
C LYS A 786 -57.66 4.86 -8.67
N LEU A 787 -57.81 6.11 -8.24
CA LEU A 787 -58.92 7.00 -8.66
C LEU A 787 -58.81 7.34 -10.15
N TRP A 788 -57.66 7.83 -10.61
CA TRP A 788 -57.42 8.13 -12.02
C TRP A 788 -57.57 6.91 -12.94
N SER A 789 -57.12 5.74 -12.49
CA SER A 789 -57.33 4.48 -13.22
C SER A 789 -58.80 4.11 -13.33
N LYS A 790 -59.61 4.39 -12.31
CA LYS A 790 -61.07 4.18 -12.37
C LYS A 790 -61.72 5.18 -13.31
N GLU A 791 -61.33 6.46 -13.26
CA GLU A 791 -61.84 7.50 -14.16
C GLU A 791 -61.50 7.19 -15.62
N LYS A 792 -60.27 6.79 -15.90
CA LYS A 792 -59.84 6.38 -17.24
C LYS A 792 -60.65 5.17 -17.74
N LYS A 793 -60.88 4.17 -16.89
CA LYS A 793 -61.75 3.01 -17.21
C LYS A 793 -63.22 3.38 -17.41
N VAL A 794 -63.71 4.44 -16.77
CA VAL A 794 -65.08 4.96 -16.97
C VAL A 794 -65.14 5.76 -18.28
N ALA A 795 -64.13 6.54 -18.59
CA ALA A 795 -64.02 7.30 -19.85
C ALA A 795 -63.81 6.39 -21.08
N GLU A 796 -63.17 5.24 -20.93
CA GLU A 796 -62.91 4.27 -22.00
C GLU A 796 -64.09 3.31 -22.28
N LYS A 797 -65.16 3.31 -21.46
CA LYS A 797 -66.37 2.54 -21.76
C LYS A 797 -67.22 3.29 -22.82
N PRO A 798 -67.58 2.66 -23.95
CA PRO A 798 -68.38 3.32 -24.98
C PRO A 798 -69.79 3.62 -24.47
N GLU A 799 -70.21 4.88 -24.58
CA GLU A 799 -71.54 5.35 -24.19
C GLU A 799 -72.65 4.63 -24.96
N GLN A 800 -73.33 3.67 -24.31
CA GLN A 800 -74.68 3.29 -24.74
C GLN A 800 -75.65 4.36 -24.24
N LYS A 801 -76.08 5.22 -25.16
CA LYS A 801 -77.11 6.25 -24.99
C LYS A 801 -78.33 5.73 -24.23
N LYS A 802 -78.57 6.31 -23.05
CA LYS A 802 -79.92 6.72 -22.64
C LYS A 802 -79.84 8.08 -21.95
N VAL A 803 -80.60 9.01 -22.53
CA VAL A 803 -80.77 10.39 -22.10
C VAL A 803 -81.64 10.41 -20.83
N GLU A 804 -81.07 10.85 -19.72
CA GLU A 804 -81.76 11.60 -18.67
C GLU A 804 -80.84 12.75 -18.22
N PRO A 805 -81.28 14.02 -18.29
CA PRO A 805 -80.49 15.15 -17.85
C PRO A 805 -80.82 15.43 -16.37
N SER A 806 -79.92 15.09 -15.45
CA SER A 806 -79.64 15.85 -14.21
C SER A 806 -78.75 15.06 -13.25
N ARG A 807 -77.44 15.03 -13.51
CA ARG A 807 -76.47 15.08 -12.41
C ARG A 807 -76.03 16.52 -12.27
N SER A 808 -76.40 17.12 -11.14
CA SER A 808 -76.21 18.52 -10.84
C SER A 808 -74.72 18.91 -10.92
N ALA A 809 -74.42 20.01 -11.60
CA ALA A 809 -73.09 20.63 -11.61
C ALA A 809 -72.55 20.92 -10.18
N LYS A 810 -73.44 20.99 -9.18
CA LYS A 810 -73.11 21.09 -7.76
C LYS A 810 -72.38 19.86 -7.18
N SER A 811 -72.55 18.67 -7.77
CA SER A 811 -71.92 17.43 -7.27
C SER A 811 -70.48 17.22 -7.77
N VAL A 812 -70.16 17.77 -8.95
CA VAL A 812 -68.79 17.79 -9.50
C VAL A 812 -67.96 18.87 -8.82
N SER A 813 -68.53 20.07 -8.62
CA SER A 813 -67.83 21.16 -7.91
C SER A 813 -67.50 20.81 -6.45
N THR A 814 -68.37 20.06 -5.77
CA THR A 814 -68.11 19.62 -4.38
C THR A 814 -67.07 18.51 -4.29
N ALA A 815 -66.94 17.66 -5.31
CA ALA A 815 -65.87 16.66 -5.36
C ALA A 815 -64.50 17.33 -5.61
N GLU A 816 -64.42 18.25 -6.57
CA GLU A 816 -63.21 19.03 -6.85
C GLU A 816 -62.79 19.91 -5.66
N GLU A 817 -63.75 20.52 -4.95
CA GLU A 817 -63.49 21.26 -3.72
C GLU A 817 -62.98 20.37 -2.59
N GLN A 818 -63.52 19.15 -2.44
CA GLN A 818 -63.05 18.18 -1.45
C GLN A 818 -61.65 17.66 -1.79
N GLU A 819 -61.32 17.49 -3.08
CA GLU A 819 -59.99 17.11 -3.53
C GLU A 819 -58.97 18.21 -3.32
N LEU A 820 -59.30 19.45 -3.67
CA LEU A 820 -58.44 20.61 -3.43
C LEU A 820 -58.21 20.80 -1.92
N LYS A 821 -59.23 20.56 -1.10
CA LYS A 821 -59.10 20.59 0.35
C LYS A 821 -58.18 19.49 0.87
N ARG A 822 -58.33 18.23 0.42
CA ARG A 822 -57.42 17.14 0.79
C ARG A 822 -55.98 17.39 0.37
N TYR A 823 -55.77 17.94 -0.82
CA TYR A 823 -54.44 18.30 -1.31
C TYR A 823 -53.82 19.44 -0.49
N ASN A 824 -54.61 20.47 -0.14
CA ASN A 824 -54.16 21.57 0.71
C ASN A 824 -53.89 21.10 2.14
N ASP A 825 -54.74 20.25 2.72
CA ASP A 825 -54.54 19.66 4.05
C ASP A 825 -53.25 18.81 4.06
N PHE A 826 -52.98 18.07 2.98
CA PHE A 826 -51.76 17.30 2.80
C PHE A 826 -50.52 18.20 2.65
N LYS A 827 -50.60 19.25 1.84
CA LYS A 827 -49.51 20.23 1.68
C LYS A 827 -49.24 21.01 2.97
N MET A 828 -50.26 21.32 3.75
CA MET A 828 -50.11 21.93 5.07
C MET A 828 -49.43 20.99 6.07
N LEU A 829 -49.77 19.69 6.01
CA LEU A 829 -49.10 18.65 6.79
C LEU A 829 -47.63 18.51 6.38
N GLU A 830 -47.34 18.51 5.08
CA GLU A 830 -45.97 18.53 4.51
C GLU A 830 -45.17 19.71 5.05
N GLU A 831 -45.67 20.93 4.86
CA GLU A 831 -45.01 22.16 5.29
C GLU A 831 -44.78 22.17 6.81
N SER A 832 -45.70 21.61 7.58
CA SER A 832 -45.55 21.46 9.04
C SER A 832 -44.45 20.46 9.41
N ILE A 833 -44.39 19.31 8.73
CA ILE A 833 -43.40 18.27 9.00
C ILE A 833 -42.01 18.72 8.54
N LEU A 834 -41.88 19.35 7.37
CA LEU A 834 -40.62 19.92 6.89
C LEU A 834 -40.07 20.98 7.86
N LYS A 835 -40.92 21.90 8.33
CA LYS A 835 -40.56 22.88 9.37
C LYS A 835 -40.12 22.21 10.67
N GLU A 836 -40.76 21.12 11.08
CA GLU A 836 -40.37 20.37 12.27
C GLU A 836 -39.02 19.63 12.10
N MET A 837 -38.70 19.23 10.87
CA MET A 837 -37.42 18.61 10.51
C MET A 837 -36.28 19.63 10.31
N GLY A 838 -36.62 20.92 10.21
CA GLY A 838 -35.67 22.01 9.93
C GLY A 838 -35.27 22.08 8.45
N LEU A 839 -36.16 21.62 7.56
CA LEU A 839 -36.01 21.63 6.10
C LEU A 839 -36.93 22.66 5.43
#